data_AF-A0ABD7Q0B9-F1
#
_entry.id   AF-A0ABD7Q0B9-F1
#
_cell.length_a   1.000
_cell.length_b   1.000
_cell.length_c   1.000
_cell.angle_alpha   90.00
_cell.angle_beta   90.00
_cell.angle_gamma   90.00
#
_symmetry.space_group_name_H-M   'P 1'
#
loop_
_entity.id
_entity.type
_entity.pdbx_description
1 polymer ?
#
loop_
_entity_poly.entity_id
_entity_poly.type
_entity_poly.pdbx_seq_one_letter_code
_entity_poly.pdbx_strand_id
1 'polypeptide(L)'
;MSLISLSGAWISFSDAPLLDNTELHIEPNERVCLVGRNGAGKSTLLKVLGKELPLDDGRIIYEQDLVVSRLQQDPPRNIGGTVFDFVSEGVAEQAQHLKAYHDLLKKVESDPSEQNLNKLSALQEILDHQGLWRIDSRISDVLTKLGLNADTDLSALSGGWLRKAALARALVCEPDVLLLDEPTNHLDIETITWLEDFLKEFTGSIVFISHDRSFIRSMATRIVDLDRGKLVSWPGNYDAYLIAKEEALRVEEMQNAEFDRKLAQEEVWIRQGIKARRTRNEGRVRALKAMRNEHAERRSVQGNAKMQVEESLRSGKIVFEMENVNYSVAGKTLVRDFSVQVNRGDKIALVGPNGCGKTTLLKLMLGQLPPDSGKVRCGTKLEIAYFDQHRAELDPDKTVMDNLAEGKQEVMVNGRPRHVLGYLQDFLFHPKRAMTPVRALSGGERNRLLLAKLFLKPSNLLILDEPTNDLDIETLELLEELVDGYQGTVMLVSHDRQFVDNSVTDCWIFEGNGVINSYVGGYYDAHKQKADMRSFSQQAASKPQASAGAPKTEAKKRSNKMSYNLLRELEQLPARLEELETELTALQEKVAKPDFFNQSHEETQNVLQKMAEVEQQLETAFERWEELEAMKNA
;
A
#
# COMPACT_ATOMS: atom_id res chain seq x y z
N MET A 1 -26.26 -20.87 -4.64
CA MET A 1 -25.27 -21.96 -4.75
C MET A 1 -23.92 -21.30 -4.95
N SER A 2 -22.83 -21.90 -4.46
CA SER A 2 -21.48 -21.34 -4.65
C SER A 2 -21.09 -21.43 -6.13
N LEU A 3 -20.53 -20.36 -6.69
CA LEU A 3 -19.99 -20.35 -8.06
C LEU A 3 -18.81 -21.31 -8.20
N ILE A 4 -17.91 -21.30 -7.20
CA ILE A 4 -16.73 -22.15 -7.13
C ILE A 4 -16.64 -22.75 -5.72
N SER A 5 -16.41 -24.05 -5.65
CA SER A 5 -16.17 -24.78 -4.41
C SER A 5 -14.88 -25.58 -4.49
N LEU A 6 -13.96 -25.30 -3.58
CA LEU A 6 -12.68 -25.96 -3.39
C LEU A 6 -12.74 -26.77 -2.09
N SER A 7 -12.43 -28.06 -2.18
CA SER A 7 -12.47 -28.98 -1.04
C SER A 7 -11.21 -29.85 -0.99
N GLY A 8 -10.55 -29.86 0.17
CA GLY A 8 -9.35 -30.67 0.43
C GLY A 8 -8.19 -30.38 -0.52
N ALA A 9 -8.05 -29.14 -0.97
CA ALA A 9 -7.08 -28.80 -2.01
C ALA A 9 -5.64 -28.83 -1.51
N TRP A 10 -4.80 -29.52 -2.28
CA TRP A 10 -3.37 -29.68 -2.04
C TRP A 10 -2.55 -29.25 -3.26
N ILE A 11 -1.52 -28.43 -3.02
CA ILE A 11 -0.50 -28.06 -4.02
C ILE A 11 0.85 -27.95 -3.35
N SER A 12 1.88 -28.57 -3.94
CA SER A 12 3.25 -28.41 -3.49
C SER A 12 4.26 -28.26 -4.64
N PHE A 13 5.08 -27.20 -4.58
CA PHE A 13 6.23 -27.01 -5.47
C PHE A 13 7.58 -27.21 -4.77
N SER A 14 7.60 -27.38 -3.45
CA SER A 14 8.83 -27.44 -2.63
C SER A 14 8.64 -28.33 -1.40
N ASP A 15 9.57 -28.32 -0.43
CA ASP A 15 9.46 -29.10 0.81
C ASP A 15 8.21 -28.74 1.65
N ALA A 16 7.66 -27.54 1.48
CA ALA A 16 6.42 -27.11 2.14
C ALA A 16 5.28 -26.96 1.13
N PRO A 17 4.08 -27.51 1.42
CA PRO A 17 2.90 -27.32 0.57
C PRO A 17 2.47 -25.85 0.60
N LEU A 18 2.06 -25.33 -0.57
CA LEU A 18 1.46 -24.00 -0.72
C LEU A 18 -0.02 -24.00 -0.35
N LEU A 19 -0.70 -25.13 -0.56
CA LEU A 19 -2.05 -25.38 -0.10
C LEU A 19 -2.05 -26.74 0.59
N ASP A 20 -2.52 -26.77 1.84
CA ASP A 20 -2.55 -27.94 2.72
C ASP A 20 -4.00 -28.17 3.16
N ASN A 21 -4.66 -29.13 2.49
CA ASN A 21 -6.04 -29.56 2.77
C ASN A 21 -7.01 -28.38 2.91
N THR A 22 -6.98 -27.46 1.95
CA THR A 22 -7.70 -26.19 2.03
C THR A 22 -9.13 -26.27 1.51
N GLU A 23 -10.01 -25.49 2.13
CA GLU A 23 -11.41 -25.33 1.74
C GLU A 23 -11.68 -23.85 1.41
N LEU A 24 -12.39 -23.61 0.30
CA LEU A 24 -12.78 -22.27 -0.13
C LEU A 24 -14.07 -22.35 -0.96
N HIS A 25 -15.04 -21.52 -0.61
CA HIS A 25 -16.26 -21.34 -1.39
C HIS A 25 -16.34 -19.90 -1.85
N ILE A 26 -16.70 -19.66 -3.11
CA ILE A 26 -16.97 -18.33 -3.67
C ILE A 26 -18.46 -18.24 -3.97
N GLU A 27 -19.13 -17.27 -3.37
CA GLU A 27 -20.56 -17.03 -3.59
C GLU A 27 -20.81 -15.92 -4.62
N PRO A 28 -21.99 -15.88 -5.26
CA PRO A 28 -22.35 -14.82 -6.20
C PRO A 28 -22.32 -13.42 -5.56
N ASN A 29 -21.80 -12.44 -6.30
CA ASN A 29 -21.69 -11.02 -5.91
C ASN A 29 -20.78 -10.77 -4.69
N GLU A 30 -19.90 -11.70 -4.34
CA GLU A 30 -18.88 -11.47 -3.33
C GLU A 30 -17.67 -10.73 -3.90
N ARG A 31 -17.06 -9.88 -3.06
CA ARG A 31 -15.73 -9.31 -3.29
C ARG A 31 -14.79 -9.87 -2.25
N VAL A 32 -14.06 -10.91 -2.64
CA VAL A 32 -13.18 -11.70 -1.78
C VAL A 32 -11.75 -11.21 -1.97
N CYS A 33 -11.13 -10.72 -0.90
CA CYS A 33 -9.72 -10.35 -0.90
C CYS A 33 -8.88 -11.50 -0.36
N LEU A 34 -7.87 -11.92 -1.12
CA LEU A 34 -6.86 -12.88 -0.71
C LEU A 34 -5.67 -12.13 -0.11
N VAL A 35 -5.47 -12.27 1.20
CA VAL A 35 -4.33 -11.69 1.93
C VAL A 35 -3.39 -12.79 2.38
N GLY A 36 -2.13 -12.42 2.65
CA GLY A 36 -1.11 -13.36 3.08
C GLY A 36 0.28 -12.90 2.66
N ARG A 37 1.31 -13.61 3.15
CA ARG A 37 2.72 -13.26 2.91
C ARG A 37 3.12 -13.45 1.44
N ASN A 38 4.21 -12.82 1.04
CA ASN A 38 4.79 -13.12 -0.27
C ASN A 38 5.32 -14.56 -0.33
N GLY A 39 5.01 -15.25 -1.43
CA GLY A 39 5.31 -16.67 -1.58
C GLY A 39 4.38 -17.63 -0.82
N ALA A 40 3.33 -17.14 -0.15
CA ALA A 40 2.37 -18.00 0.55
C ALA A 40 1.49 -18.85 -0.40
N GLY A 41 1.43 -18.49 -1.69
CA GLY A 41 0.65 -19.22 -2.71
C GLY A 41 -0.58 -18.49 -3.24
N LYS A 42 -0.77 -17.19 -2.94
CA LYS A 42 -1.96 -16.39 -3.35
C LYS A 42 -2.19 -16.42 -4.87
N SER A 43 -1.19 -16.04 -5.66
CA SER A 43 -1.29 -16.05 -7.13
C SER A 43 -1.40 -17.47 -7.70
N THR A 44 -0.87 -18.47 -7.00
CA THR A 44 -1.08 -19.89 -7.35
C THR A 44 -2.53 -20.29 -7.16
N LEU A 45 -3.16 -19.89 -6.05
CA LEU A 45 -4.58 -20.13 -5.80
C LEU A 45 -5.45 -19.46 -6.87
N LEU A 46 -5.14 -18.23 -7.28
CA LEU A 46 -5.84 -17.60 -8.42
C LEU A 46 -5.70 -18.40 -9.72
N LYS A 47 -4.52 -18.95 -10.02
CA LYS A 47 -4.31 -19.83 -11.20
C LYS A 47 -5.18 -21.08 -11.15
N VAL A 48 -5.34 -21.67 -9.97
CA VAL A 48 -6.21 -22.83 -9.76
C VAL A 48 -7.67 -22.45 -9.99
N LEU A 49 -8.12 -21.34 -9.38
CA LEU A 49 -9.49 -20.84 -9.57
C LEU A 49 -9.77 -20.52 -11.05
N GLY A 50 -8.77 -19.98 -11.77
CA GLY A 50 -8.83 -19.64 -13.19
C GLY A 50 -8.68 -20.81 -14.17
N LYS A 51 -8.65 -22.06 -13.72
CA LYS A 51 -8.46 -23.27 -14.56
C LYS A 51 -7.12 -23.32 -15.32
N GLU A 52 -6.13 -22.52 -14.92
CA GLU A 52 -4.78 -22.51 -15.53
C GLU A 52 -3.86 -23.57 -14.95
N LEU A 53 -4.07 -23.95 -13.68
CA LEU A 53 -3.22 -24.89 -12.95
C LEU A 53 -4.10 -25.96 -12.28
N PRO A 54 -3.83 -27.26 -12.51
CA PRO A 54 -4.52 -28.32 -11.78
C PRO A 54 -4.02 -28.43 -10.32
N LEU A 55 -4.85 -29.00 -9.46
CA LEU A 55 -4.48 -29.40 -8.10
C LEU A 55 -3.65 -30.70 -8.13
N ASP A 56 -2.76 -30.88 -7.15
CA ASP A 56 -2.06 -32.16 -6.95
C ASP A 56 -2.98 -33.19 -6.28
N ASP A 57 -3.78 -32.74 -5.29
CA ASP A 57 -4.82 -33.52 -4.63
C ASP A 57 -6.00 -32.62 -4.22
N GLY A 58 -7.14 -33.23 -3.92
CA GLY A 58 -8.40 -32.55 -3.62
C GLY A 58 -9.31 -32.35 -4.83
N ARG A 59 -10.36 -31.55 -4.67
CA ARG A 59 -11.38 -31.33 -5.70
C ARG A 59 -11.79 -29.87 -5.80
N ILE A 60 -11.91 -29.38 -7.03
CA ILE A 60 -12.55 -28.11 -7.37
C ILE A 60 -13.82 -28.38 -8.19
N ILE A 61 -14.91 -27.71 -7.85
CA ILE A 61 -16.22 -27.80 -8.50
C ILE A 61 -16.62 -26.41 -8.94
N TYR A 62 -17.00 -26.27 -10.20
CA TYR A 62 -17.53 -25.05 -10.79
C TYR A 62 -19.02 -25.21 -11.05
N GLU A 63 -19.78 -24.12 -10.93
CA GLU A 63 -21.15 -24.07 -11.44
C GLU A 63 -21.17 -24.28 -12.97
N GLN A 64 -22.30 -24.77 -13.50
CA GLN A 64 -22.47 -24.98 -14.93
C GLN A 64 -22.38 -23.64 -15.68
N ASP A 65 -21.71 -23.67 -16.84
CA ASP A 65 -21.50 -22.51 -17.72
C ASP A 65 -20.78 -21.31 -17.11
N LEU A 66 -20.11 -21.48 -15.96
CA LEU A 66 -19.38 -20.41 -15.28
C LEU A 66 -18.23 -19.85 -16.14
N VAL A 67 -18.28 -18.55 -16.41
CA VAL A 67 -17.24 -17.80 -17.09
C VAL A 67 -16.30 -17.16 -16.05
N VAL A 68 -15.04 -17.60 -16.06
CA VAL A 68 -14.01 -17.06 -15.19
C VAL A 68 -12.98 -16.34 -16.04
N SER A 69 -12.66 -15.11 -15.68
CA SER A 69 -11.65 -14.30 -16.37
C SER A 69 -10.63 -13.76 -15.39
N ARG A 70 -9.37 -13.66 -15.83
CA ARG A 70 -8.27 -13.22 -14.98
C ARG A 70 -7.51 -12.05 -15.60
N LEU A 71 -7.29 -11.02 -14.79
CA LEU A 71 -6.30 -9.99 -15.05
C LEU A 71 -4.94 -10.45 -14.54
N GLN A 72 -4.00 -10.65 -15.46
CA GLN A 72 -2.62 -10.99 -15.11
C GLN A 72 -1.88 -9.78 -14.51
N GLN A 73 -0.86 -10.06 -13.68
CA GLN A 73 -0.10 -9.05 -12.95
C GLN A 73 0.68 -8.09 -13.85
N ASP A 74 1.23 -8.57 -14.96
CA ASP A 74 1.90 -7.75 -15.98
C ASP A 74 1.32 -8.07 -17.36
N PRO A 75 0.67 -7.11 -18.05
CA PRO A 75 0.32 -7.31 -19.45
C PRO A 75 1.60 -7.46 -20.28
N PRO A 76 1.63 -8.34 -21.30
CA PRO A 76 2.85 -8.59 -22.06
C PRO A 76 3.33 -7.32 -22.76
N ARG A 77 4.53 -6.84 -22.40
CA ARG A 77 5.03 -5.50 -22.78
C ARG A 77 5.46 -5.33 -24.24
N ASN A 78 5.23 -6.32 -25.11
CA ASN A 78 5.70 -6.33 -26.50
C ASN A 78 4.65 -6.92 -27.46
N ILE A 79 3.37 -6.67 -27.22
CA ILE A 79 2.32 -7.05 -28.18
C ILE A 79 2.22 -5.95 -29.22
N GLY A 80 2.58 -6.27 -30.46
CA GLY A 80 2.25 -5.43 -31.61
C GLY A 80 0.77 -5.55 -31.94
N GLY A 81 0.15 -4.44 -32.33
CA GLY A 81 -1.27 -4.40 -32.68
C GLY A 81 -2.00 -3.25 -32.00
N THR A 82 -3.26 -3.11 -32.37
CA THR A 82 -4.15 -2.07 -31.84
C THR A 82 -4.78 -2.50 -30.52
N VAL A 83 -5.33 -1.55 -29.76
CA VAL A 83 -6.12 -1.87 -28.56
C VAL A 83 -7.25 -2.84 -28.88
N PHE A 84 -7.93 -2.64 -30.02
CA PHE A 84 -8.99 -3.55 -30.46
C PHE A 84 -8.49 -4.99 -30.61
N ASP A 85 -7.34 -5.19 -31.26
CA ASP A 85 -6.77 -6.51 -31.46
C ASP A 85 -6.53 -7.22 -30.13
N PHE A 86 -5.90 -6.53 -29.18
CA PHE A 86 -5.59 -7.11 -27.88
C PHE A 86 -6.82 -7.41 -27.03
N VAL A 87 -7.85 -6.57 -27.12
CA VAL A 87 -9.11 -6.77 -26.41
C VAL A 87 -9.91 -7.92 -27.04
N SER A 88 -9.86 -8.06 -28.36
CA SER A 88 -10.51 -9.16 -29.08
C SER A 88 -9.94 -10.53 -28.70
N GLU A 89 -8.64 -10.64 -28.39
CA GLU A 89 -8.01 -11.88 -27.90
C GLU A 89 -8.65 -12.43 -26.62
N GLY A 90 -9.39 -11.59 -25.88
CA GLY A 90 -10.18 -12.04 -24.73
C GLY A 90 -11.22 -13.09 -25.14
N VAL A 91 -11.72 -13.08 -26.37
CA VAL A 91 -12.82 -13.92 -26.86
C VAL A 91 -12.31 -14.92 -27.92
N ALA A 92 -11.39 -15.81 -27.49
CA ALA A 92 -10.88 -17.03 -28.16
C ALA A 92 -11.00 -17.13 -29.72
N GLU A 93 -11.29 -18.32 -30.28
CA GLU A 93 -11.26 -18.64 -31.73
C GLU A 93 -11.97 -17.61 -32.63
N GLN A 94 -12.96 -16.90 -32.09
CA GLN A 94 -13.79 -15.91 -32.76
C GLN A 94 -13.04 -14.60 -33.05
N ALA A 95 -12.01 -14.28 -32.25
CA ALA A 95 -11.22 -13.05 -32.36
C ALA A 95 -10.49 -12.92 -33.70
N GLN A 96 -10.05 -14.04 -34.28
CA GLN A 96 -9.32 -14.03 -35.56
C GLN A 96 -10.17 -13.54 -36.72
N HIS A 97 -11.46 -13.89 -36.73
CA HIS A 97 -12.41 -13.46 -37.76
C HIS A 97 -12.72 -11.96 -37.64
N LEU A 98 -12.91 -11.47 -36.42
CA LEU A 98 -13.14 -10.04 -36.14
C LEU A 98 -11.92 -9.18 -36.50
N LYS A 99 -10.72 -9.63 -36.11
CA LYS A 99 -9.47 -8.96 -36.47
C LYS A 99 -9.27 -8.89 -37.99
N ALA A 100 -9.44 -10.02 -38.68
CA ALA A 100 -9.33 -10.07 -40.14
C ALA A 100 -10.33 -9.14 -40.83
N TYR A 101 -11.53 -8.99 -40.27
CA TYR A 101 -12.56 -8.07 -40.76
C TYR A 101 -12.16 -6.60 -40.59
N HIS A 102 -11.71 -6.19 -39.40
CA HIS A 102 -11.25 -4.80 -39.14
C HIS A 102 -10.02 -4.41 -39.96
N ASP A 103 -9.03 -5.31 -40.08
CA ASP A 103 -7.87 -5.09 -40.94
C ASP A 103 -8.26 -4.91 -42.41
N LEU A 104 -9.28 -5.64 -42.86
CA LEU A 104 -9.75 -5.58 -44.25
C LEU A 104 -10.60 -4.32 -44.50
N LEU A 105 -11.38 -3.86 -43.53
CA LEU A 105 -12.07 -2.56 -43.58
C LEU A 105 -11.09 -1.41 -43.82
N LYS A 106 -10.02 -1.33 -43.02
CA LYS A 106 -8.95 -0.33 -43.20
C LYS A 106 -8.28 -0.43 -44.57
N LYS A 107 -8.07 -1.66 -45.05
CA LYS A 107 -7.52 -1.87 -46.41
C LYS A 107 -8.48 -1.43 -47.50
N VAL A 108 -9.77 -1.71 -47.39
CA VAL A 108 -10.80 -1.30 -48.37
C VAL A 108 -10.95 0.22 -48.42
N GLU A 109 -10.78 0.93 -47.30
CA GLU A 109 -10.73 2.40 -47.28
C GLU A 109 -9.57 2.95 -48.14
N SER A 110 -8.42 2.27 -48.12
CA SER A 110 -7.24 2.67 -48.90
C SER A 110 -7.19 2.11 -50.33
N ASP A 111 -7.75 0.91 -50.56
CA ASP A 111 -7.76 0.15 -51.82
C ASP A 111 -9.08 -0.62 -51.98
N PRO A 112 -10.12 0.02 -52.56
CA PRO A 112 -11.43 -0.59 -52.79
C PRO A 112 -11.45 -1.46 -54.05
N SER A 113 -10.50 -2.40 -54.17
CA SER A 113 -10.46 -3.36 -55.27
C SER A 113 -11.52 -4.47 -55.12
N GLU A 114 -12.01 -5.01 -56.24
CA GLU A 114 -12.98 -6.14 -56.24
C GLU A 114 -12.47 -7.34 -55.42
N GLN A 115 -11.15 -7.57 -55.39
CA GLN A 115 -10.55 -8.63 -54.59
C GLN A 115 -10.74 -8.40 -53.09
N ASN A 116 -10.54 -7.17 -52.61
CA ASN A 116 -10.71 -6.85 -51.18
C ASN A 116 -12.20 -6.84 -50.80
N LEU A 117 -13.07 -6.33 -51.66
CA LEU A 117 -14.52 -6.34 -51.46
C LEU A 117 -15.08 -7.77 -51.39
N ASN A 118 -14.63 -8.68 -52.26
CA ASN A 118 -15.05 -10.09 -52.21
C ASN A 118 -14.58 -10.81 -50.94
N LYS A 119 -13.34 -10.54 -50.49
CA LYS A 119 -12.83 -11.07 -49.21
C LYS A 119 -13.64 -10.52 -48.02
N LEU A 120 -14.06 -9.26 -48.09
CA LEU A 120 -14.85 -8.62 -47.03
C LEU A 120 -16.24 -9.22 -46.96
N SER A 121 -16.89 -9.44 -48.10
CA SER A 121 -18.19 -10.14 -48.17
C SER A 121 -18.11 -11.56 -47.59
N ALA A 122 -17.07 -12.32 -47.93
CA ALA A 122 -16.89 -13.68 -47.40
C ALA A 122 -16.68 -13.69 -45.87
N LEU A 123 -15.93 -12.73 -45.33
CA LEU A 123 -15.76 -12.55 -43.90
C LEU A 123 -17.07 -12.13 -43.21
N GLN A 124 -17.86 -11.24 -43.82
CA GLN A 124 -19.17 -10.85 -43.28
C GLN A 124 -20.12 -12.05 -43.16
N GLU A 125 -20.18 -12.92 -44.16
CA GLU A 125 -21.01 -14.14 -44.10
C GLU A 125 -20.60 -15.06 -42.93
N ILE A 126 -19.29 -15.20 -42.67
CA ILE A 126 -18.78 -15.98 -41.53
C ILE A 126 -19.19 -15.33 -40.20
N LEU A 127 -19.05 -14.01 -40.09
CA LEU A 127 -19.44 -13.25 -38.88
C LEU A 127 -20.95 -13.35 -38.61
N ASP A 128 -21.78 -13.25 -39.64
CA ASP A 128 -23.24 -13.39 -39.56
C ASP A 128 -23.63 -14.80 -39.10
N HIS A 129 -23.07 -15.84 -39.72
CA HIS A 129 -23.41 -17.23 -39.42
C HIS A 129 -22.98 -17.64 -38.00
N GLN A 130 -21.88 -17.08 -37.50
CA GLN A 130 -21.37 -17.35 -36.14
C GLN A 130 -21.92 -16.36 -35.09
N GLY A 131 -22.73 -15.36 -35.48
CA GLY A 131 -23.32 -14.37 -34.58
C GLY A 131 -22.30 -13.44 -33.91
N LEU A 132 -21.16 -13.21 -34.56
CA LEU A 132 -19.99 -12.54 -33.95
C LEU A 132 -20.16 -11.01 -33.81
N TRP A 133 -21.15 -10.40 -34.46
CA TRP A 133 -21.48 -8.97 -34.30
C TRP A 133 -21.82 -8.57 -32.87
N ARG A 134 -22.35 -9.52 -32.08
CA ARG A 134 -22.60 -9.30 -30.66
C ARG A 134 -21.30 -9.10 -29.90
N ILE A 135 -20.25 -9.82 -30.28
CA ILE A 135 -18.92 -9.72 -29.67
C ILE A 135 -18.28 -8.39 -30.06
N ASP A 136 -18.41 -7.97 -31.33
CA ASP A 136 -17.91 -6.67 -31.79
C ASP A 136 -18.55 -5.49 -31.07
N SER A 137 -19.89 -5.50 -30.95
CA SER A 137 -20.64 -4.50 -30.19
C SER A 137 -20.20 -4.49 -28.72
N ARG A 138 -20.00 -5.67 -28.13
CA ARG A 138 -19.53 -5.82 -26.75
C ARG A 138 -18.11 -5.30 -26.54
N ILE A 139 -17.19 -5.56 -27.48
CA ILE A 139 -15.84 -4.98 -27.44
C ILE A 139 -15.93 -3.46 -27.46
N SER A 140 -16.73 -2.90 -28.37
CA SER A 140 -16.94 -1.46 -28.49
C SER A 140 -17.54 -0.85 -27.22
N ASP A 141 -18.50 -1.51 -26.60
CA ASP A 141 -19.11 -1.08 -25.33
C ASP A 141 -18.08 -1.09 -24.19
N VAL A 142 -17.27 -2.15 -24.07
CA VAL A 142 -16.22 -2.25 -23.04
C VAL A 142 -15.15 -1.18 -23.26
N LEU A 143 -14.70 -0.97 -24.50
CA LEU A 143 -13.72 0.08 -24.83
C LEU A 143 -14.27 1.47 -24.49
N THR A 144 -15.55 1.73 -24.81
CA THR A 144 -16.22 2.99 -24.51
C THR A 144 -16.34 3.21 -23.00
N LYS A 145 -16.76 2.19 -22.24
CA LYS A 145 -16.84 2.24 -20.78
C LYS A 145 -15.49 2.55 -20.13
N LEU A 146 -14.40 2.03 -20.70
CA LEU A 146 -13.04 2.21 -20.17
C LEU A 146 -12.32 3.45 -20.74
N GLY A 147 -12.97 4.17 -21.68
CA GLY A 147 -12.41 5.36 -22.34
C GLY A 147 -11.23 5.07 -23.26
N LEU A 148 -11.15 3.86 -23.82
CA LEU A 148 -10.07 3.41 -24.69
C LEU A 148 -10.43 3.60 -26.17
N ASN A 149 -9.48 4.10 -26.96
CA ASN A 149 -9.65 4.20 -28.40
C ASN A 149 -9.14 2.91 -29.09
N ALA A 150 -10.03 2.27 -29.86
CA ALA A 150 -9.80 1.00 -30.55
C ALA A 150 -8.56 1.00 -31.46
N ASP A 151 -8.31 2.11 -32.16
CA ASP A 151 -7.26 2.23 -33.18
C ASP A 151 -5.89 2.61 -32.63
N THR A 152 -5.77 2.85 -31.33
CA THR A 152 -4.48 3.25 -30.73
C THR A 152 -3.53 2.06 -30.69
N ASP A 153 -2.26 2.27 -30.99
CA ASP A 153 -1.24 1.24 -30.86
C ASP A 153 -0.96 0.96 -29.37
N LEU A 154 -0.87 -0.32 -29.01
CA LEU A 154 -0.56 -0.75 -27.63
C LEU A 154 0.79 -0.22 -27.14
N SER A 155 1.78 -0.11 -28.03
CA SER A 155 3.10 0.41 -27.70
C SER A 155 3.11 1.90 -27.35
N ALA A 156 2.06 2.65 -27.74
CA ALA A 156 1.93 4.07 -27.42
C ALA A 156 1.25 4.32 -26.08
N LEU A 157 0.63 3.30 -25.47
CA LEU A 157 -0.08 3.41 -24.20
C LEU A 157 0.89 3.46 -23.02
N SER A 158 0.59 4.31 -22.03
CA SER A 158 1.30 4.28 -20.75
C SER A 158 0.87 3.07 -19.90
N GLY A 159 1.63 2.75 -18.85
CA GLY A 159 1.37 1.56 -18.01
C GLY A 159 -0.06 1.48 -17.45
N GLY A 160 -0.63 2.60 -17.02
CA GLY A 160 -2.02 2.65 -16.55
C GLY A 160 -3.04 2.35 -17.66
N TRP A 161 -2.80 2.85 -18.87
CA TRP A 161 -3.66 2.58 -20.03
C TRP A 161 -3.53 1.13 -20.53
N LEU A 162 -2.33 0.55 -20.47
CA LEU A 162 -2.12 -0.88 -20.72
C LEU A 162 -2.89 -1.74 -19.71
N ARG A 163 -2.95 -1.32 -18.44
CA ARG A 163 -3.77 -2.00 -17.42
C ARG A 163 -5.26 -1.91 -17.74
N LYS A 164 -5.74 -0.73 -18.18
CA LYS A 164 -7.14 -0.56 -18.64
C LYS A 164 -7.43 -1.45 -19.84
N ALA A 165 -6.53 -1.56 -20.81
CA ALA A 165 -6.69 -2.45 -21.96
C ALA A 165 -6.69 -3.94 -21.54
N ALA A 166 -5.87 -4.31 -20.56
CA ALA A 166 -5.85 -5.67 -20.01
C ALA A 166 -7.13 -6.00 -19.24
N LEU A 167 -7.66 -5.02 -18.50
CA LEU A 167 -8.97 -5.14 -17.86
C LEU A 167 -10.08 -5.24 -18.91
N ALA A 168 -10.02 -4.44 -19.97
CA ALA A 168 -10.95 -4.52 -21.10
C ALA A 168 -11.01 -5.92 -21.67
N ARG A 169 -9.84 -6.48 -22.00
CA ARG A 169 -9.69 -7.86 -22.48
C ARG A 169 -10.32 -8.88 -21.53
N ALA A 170 -10.09 -8.74 -20.23
CA ALA A 170 -10.66 -9.65 -19.23
C ALA A 170 -12.21 -9.55 -19.17
N LEU A 171 -12.76 -8.35 -19.37
CA LEU A 171 -14.19 -8.09 -19.28
C LEU A 171 -14.98 -8.43 -20.55
N VAL A 172 -14.34 -8.50 -21.72
CA VAL A 172 -15.07 -8.81 -22.97
C VAL A 172 -15.78 -10.15 -22.87
N CYS A 173 -15.28 -11.10 -22.09
CA CYS A 173 -15.97 -12.38 -21.92
C CYS A 173 -17.23 -12.34 -21.06
N GLU A 174 -17.60 -11.19 -20.47
CA GLU A 174 -18.68 -11.08 -19.46
C GLU A 174 -18.51 -12.12 -18.34
N PRO A 175 -17.40 -12.06 -17.58
CA PRO A 175 -17.13 -13.05 -16.56
C PRO A 175 -18.13 -12.98 -15.39
N ASP A 176 -18.56 -14.14 -14.89
CA ASP A 176 -19.29 -14.25 -13.62
C ASP A 176 -18.34 -14.07 -12.42
N VAL A 177 -17.08 -14.51 -12.59
CA VAL A 177 -16.00 -14.38 -11.61
C VAL A 177 -14.80 -13.70 -12.24
N LEU A 178 -14.45 -12.53 -11.72
CA LEU A 178 -13.28 -11.76 -12.10
C LEU A 178 -12.14 -11.99 -11.11
N LEU A 179 -11.02 -12.51 -11.59
CA LEU A 179 -9.81 -12.77 -10.82
C LEU A 179 -8.79 -11.66 -11.06
N LEU A 180 -8.36 -10.95 -10.01
CA LEU A 180 -7.44 -9.82 -10.13
C LEU A 180 -6.16 -10.09 -9.31
N ASP A 181 -5.02 -10.16 -9.98
CA ASP A 181 -3.72 -10.36 -9.33
C ASP A 181 -2.95 -9.03 -9.28
N GLU A 182 -2.87 -8.42 -8.09
CA GLU A 182 -2.25 -7.11 -7.83
C GLU A 182 -2.67 -6.02 -8.85
N PRO A 183 -3.96 -5.67 -8.91
CA PRO A 183 -4.48 -4.79 -9.96
C PRO A 183 -4.07 -3.31 -9.76
N THR A 184 -3.64 -2.93 -8.55
CA THR A 184 -3.22 -1.58 -8.19
C THR A 184 -1.73 -1.30 -8.48
N ASN A 185 -0.93 -2.32 -8.76
CA ASN A 185 0.51 -2.14 -8.98
C ASN A 185 0.82 -1.25 -10.18
N HIS A 186 1.75 -0.32 -9.98
CA HIS A 186 2.22 0.65 -10.96
C HIS A 186 1.13 1.59 -11.53
N LEU A 187 0.00 1.70 -10.85
CA LEU A 187 -1.05 2.67 -11.17
C LEU A 187 -0.87 3.95 -10.37
N ASP A 188 -1.24 5.07 -10.97
CA ASP A 188 -1.35 6.31 -10.23
C ASP A 188 -2.65 6.37 -9.44
N ILE A 189 -2.68 7.29 -8.47
CA ILE A 189 -3.78 7.36 -7.50
C ILE A 189 -5.13 7.64 -8.20
N GLU A 190 -5.14 8.44 -9.26
CA GLU A 190 -6.34 8.73 -10.05
C GLU A 190 -6.85 7.49 -10.77
N THR A 191 -5.96 6.69 -11.37
CA THR A 191 -6.34 5.42 -12.02
C THR A 191 -6.79 4.39 -10.99
N ILE A 192 -6.19 4.36 -9.80
CA ILE A 192 -6.64 3.49 -8.69
C ILE A 192 -8.06 3.86 -8.26
N THR A 193 -8.36 5.15 -8.04
CA THR A 193 -9.73 5.58 -7.71
C THR A 193 -10.73 5.17 -8.78
N TRP A 194 -10.40 5.42 -10.04
CA TRP A 194 -11.25 5.01 -11.16
C TRP A 194 -11.48 3.50 -11.20
N LEU A 195 -10.45 2.71 -10.91
CA LEU A 195 -10.55 1.25 -10.87
C LEU A 195 -11.43 0.78 -9.70
N GLU A 196 -11.31 1.39 -8.53
CA GLU A 196 -12.19 1.12 -7.39
C GLU A 196 -13.66 1.36 -7.75
N ASP A 197 -13.97 2.53 -8.32
CA ASP A 197 -15.35 2.90 -8.68
C ASP A 197 -15.89 1.95 -9.76
N PHE A 198 -15.08 1.64 -10.77
CA PHE A 198 -15.44 0.71 -11.82
C PHE A 198 -15.74 -0.70 -11.28
N LEU A 199 -14.88 -1.23 -10.40
CA LEU A 199 -15.05 -2.57 -9.85
C LEU A 199 -16.20 -2.64 -8.82
N LYS A 200 -16.59 -1.53 -8.19
CA LYS A 200 -17.80 -1.47 -7.35
C LYS A 200 -19.09 -1.60 -8.17
N GLU A 201 -19.10 -1.11 -9.40
CA GLU A 201 -20.24 -1.21 -10.32
C GLU A 201 -20.34 -2.57 -11.00
N PHE A 202 -19.28 -3.38 -10.95
CA PHE A 202 -19.25 -4.70 -11.59
C PHE A 202 -20.29 -5.65 -10.98
N THR A 203 -21.13 -6.21 -11.85
CA THR A 203 -22.20 -7.15 -11.48
C THR A 203 -21.69 -8.58 -11.61
N GLY A 204 -20.94 -9.02 -10.61
CA GLY A 204 -20.36 -10.36 -10.55
C GLY A 204 -19.51 -10.52 -9.30
N SER A 205 -18.85 -11.66 -9.17
CA SER A 205 -17.97 -11.93 -8.03
C SER A 205 -16.53 -11.56 -8.38
N ILE A 206 -15.83 -10.95 -7.44
CA ILE A 206 -14.44 -10.52 -7.63
C ILE A 206 -13.59 -11.25 -6.59
N VAL A 207 -12.56 -11.96 -7.05
CA VAL A 207 -11.51 -12.48 -6.18
C VAL A 207 -10.23 -11.75 -6.52
N PHE A 208 -9.70 -10.98 -5.58
CA PHE A 208 -8.54 -10.13 -5.84
C PHE A 208 -7.46 -10.30 -4.79
N ILE A 209 -6.21 -10.13 -5.23
CA ILE A 209 -5.04 -9.97 -4.37
C ILE A 209 -4.61 -8.51 -4.52
N SER A 210 -4.40 -7.84 -3.40
CA SER A 210 -3.80 -6.51 -3.38
C SER A 210 -2.99 -6.33 -2.12
N HIS A 211 -1.94 -5.52 -2.20
CA HIS A 211 -1.20 -5.01 -1.06
C HIS A 211 -1.60 -3.58 -0.66
N ASP A 212 -2.43 -2.89 -1.46
CA ASP A 212 -2.94 -1.55 -1.16
C ASP A 212 -4.07 -1.64 -0.12
N ARG A 213 -3.81 -1.22 1.12
CA ARG A 213 -4.78 -1.27 2.22
C ARG A 213 -6.02 -0.42 1.97
N SER A 214 -5.87 0.72 1.28
CA SER A 214 -6.99 1.60 0.93
C SER A 214 -7.91 0.92 -0.07
N PHE A 215 -7.32 0.28 -1.09
CA PHE A 215 -8.06 -0.51 -2.07
C PHE A 215 -8.78 -1.70 -1.42
N ILE A 216 -8.11 -2.45 -0.54
CA ILE A 216 -8.70 -3.59 0.17
C ILE A 216 -9.88 -3.14 1.04
N ARG A 217 -9.72 -2.05 1.82
CA ARG A 217 -10.80 -1.48 2.66
C ARG A 217 -12.03 -1.07 1.84
N SER A 218 -11.79 -0.47 0.68
CA SER A 218 -12.83 0.05 -0.21
C SER A 218 -13.61 -1.06 -0.94
N MET A 219 -12.91 -2.16 -1.29
CA MET A 219 -13.44 -3.21 -2.15
C MET A 219 -13.92 -4.46 -1.42
N ALA A 220 -13.22 -4.88 -0.35
CA ALA A 220 -13.42 -6.19 0.24
C ALA A 220 -14.73 -6.30 1.04
N THR A 221 -15.46 -7.38 0.79
CA THR A 221 -16.62 -7.82 1.59
C THR A 221 -16.32 -9.02 2.47
N ARG A 222 -15.24 -9.74 2.14
CA ARG A 222 -14.72 -10.90 2.84
C ARG A 222 -13.21 -10.96 2.65
N ILE A 223 -12.49 -11.23 3.72
CA ILE A 223 -11.03 -11.43 3.69
C ILE A 223 -10.74 -12.93 3.83
N VAL A 224 -9.86 -13.45 3.01
CA VAL A 224 -9.37 -14.82 3.08
C VAL A 224 -7.87 -14.75 3.30
N ASP A 225 -7.44 -15.15 4.48
CA ASP A 225 -6.04 -15.14 4.90
C ASP A 225 -5.39 -16.48 4.57
N LEU A 226 -4.36 -16.44 3.72
CA LEU A 226 -3.52 -17.57 3.38
C LEU A 226 -2.23 -17.49 4.19
N ASP A 227 -2.17 -18.26 5.28
CA ASP A 227 -0.96 -18.45 6.06
C ASP A 227 -0.58 -19.93 6.14
N ARG A 228 0.70 -20.22 5.87
CA ARG A 228 1.31 -21.55 5.98
C ARG A 228 0.57 -22.67 5.24
N GLY A 229 -0.11 -22.34 4.15
CA GLY A 229 -0.87 -23.29 3.34
C GLY A 229 -2.28 -23.56 3.86
N LYS A 230 -2.73 -22.85 4.89
CA LYS A 230 -4.12 -22.90 5.38
C LYS A 230 -4.85 -21.64 4.94
N LEU A 231 -6.10 -21.81 4.52
CA LEU A 231 -7.01 -20.70 4.22
C LEU A 231 -7.95 -20.50 5.39
N VAL A 232 -8.00 -19.28 5.91
CA VAL A 232 -8.98 -18.87 6.94
C VAL A 232 -9.82 -17.75 6.38
N SER A 233 -11.15 -17.95 6.36
CA SER A 233 -12.09 -16.95 5.85
C SER A 233 -12.68 -16.12 6.98
N TRP A 234 -12.61 -14.80 6.81
CA TRP A 234 -13.09 -13.80 7.74
C TRP A 234 -14.18 -12.97 7.06
N PRO A 235 -15.44 -13.01 7.55
CA PRO A 235 -16.50 -12.18 7.01
C PRO A 235 -16.31 -10.72 7.41
N GLY A 236 -16.64 -9.79 6.50
CA GLY A 236 -16.60 -8.36 6.76
C GLY A 236 -15.47 -7.61 6.07
N ASN A 237 -15.30 -6.35 6.47
CA ASN A 237 -14.31 -5.44 5.90
C ASN A 237 -12.91 -5.68 6.50
N TYR A 238 -11.92 -4.99 5.93
CA TYR A 238 -10.52 -5.15 6.34
C TYR A 238 -10.28 -4.79 7.82
N ASP A 239 -10.94 -3.76 8.35
CA ASP A 239 -10.72 -3.32 9.73
C ASP A 239 -11.28 -4.34 10.75
N ALA A 240 -12.44 -4.94 10.47
CA ALA A 240 -12.98 -6.03 11.28
C ALA A 240 -12.06 -7.26 11.26
N TYR A 241 -11.47 -7.56 10.10
CA TYR A 241 -10.48 -8.62 9.96
C TYR A 241 -9.23 -8.39 10.82
N LEU A 242 -8.69 -7.16 10.87
CA LEU A 242 -7.52 -6.85 11.71
C LEU A 242 -7.77 -7.14 13.18
N ILE A 243 -8.91 -6.68 13.71
CA ILE A 243 -9.32 -6.92 15.11
C ILE A 243 -9.49 -8.43 15.37
N ALA A 244 -10.20 -9.12 14.47
CA ALA A 244 -10.46 -10.55 14.61
C ALA A 244 -9.17 -11.39 14.52
N LYS A 245 -8.24 -10.98 13.66
CA LYS A 245 -6.93 -11.62 13.51
C LYS A 245 -6.05 -11.42 14.74
N GLU A 246 -6.04 -10.22 15.32
CA GLU A 246 -5.28 -9.95 16.55
C GLU A 246 -5.79 -10.80 17.72
N GLU A 247 -7.11 -10.89 17.90
CA GLU A 247 -7.69 -11.76 18.93
C GLU A 247 -7.39 -13.24 18.67
N ALA A 248 -7.45 -13.69 17.41
CA ALA A 248 -7.11 -15.06 17.04
C ALA A 248 -5.63 -15.39 17.31
N LEU A 249 -4.71 -14.48 16.99
CA LEU A 249 -3.29 -14.61 17.31
C LEU A 249 -3.07 -14.65 18.83
N ARG A 250 -3.76 -13.81 19.59
CA ARG A 250 -3.69 -13.81 21.06
C ARG A 250 -4.19 -15.13 21.65
N VAL A 251 -5.29 -15.67 21.13
CA VAL A 251 -5.81 -16.99 21.53
C VAL A 251 -4.80 -18.10 21.17
N GLU A 252 -4.22 -18.05 19.98
CA GLU A 252 -3.17 -19.00 19.55
C GLU A 252 -1.94 -18.92 20.46
N GLU A 253 -1.47 -17.72 20.82
CA GLU A 253 -0.36 -17.52 21.75
C GLU A 253 -0.66 -18.10 23.13
N MET A 254 -1.87 -17.88 23.67
CA MET A 254 -2.27 -18.46 24.95
C MET A 254 -2.30 -19.99 24.90
N GLN A 255 -2.84 -20.58 23.83
CA GLN A 255 -2.85 -22.03 23.62
C GLN A 255 -1.44 -22.60 23.49
N ASN A 256 -0.56 -21.91 22.76
CA ASN A 256 0.84 -22.28 22.60
C ASN A 256 1.58 -22.21 23.94
N ALA A 257 1.38 -21.15 24.73
CA ALA A 257 1.98 -21.03 26.06
C ALA A 257 1.51 -22.12 27.02
N GLU A 258 0.22 -22.48 27.01
CA GLU A 258 -0.29 -23.62 27.77
C GLU A 258 0.32 -24.94 27.31
N PHE A 259 0.44 -25.14 26.01
CA PHE A 259 1.07 -26.32 25.44
C PHE A 259 2.54 -26.42 25.83
N ASP A 260 3.30 -25.34 25.74
CA ASP A 260 4.72 -25.30 26.07
C ASP A 260 4.93 -25.56 27.57
N ARG A 261 4.02 -25.04 28.42
CA ARG A 261 4.00 -25.35 29.84
C ARG A 261 3.73 -26.84 30.10
N LYS A 262 2.79 -27.46 29.36
CA LYS A 262 2.53 -28.91 29.44
C LYS A 262 3.73 -29.72 28.95
N LEU A 263 4.33 -29.33 27.82
CA LEU A 263 5.52 -29.97 27.27
C LEU A 263 6.68 -29.92 28.26
N ALA A 264 6.95 -28.76 28.86
CA ALA A 264 8.00 -28.58 29.87
C ALA A 264 7.77 -29.47 31.11
N GLN A 265 6.53 -29.57 31.60
CA GLN A 265 6.18 -30.47 32.71
C GLN A 265 6.45 -31.95 32.36
N GLU A 266 6.06 -32.39 31.17
CA GLU A 266 6.31 -33.77 30.69
C GLU A 266 7.80 -34.04 30.45
N GLU A 267 8.58 -33.05 30.00
CA GLU A 267 10.03 -33.18 29.87
C GLU A 267 10.74 -33.31 31.23
N VAL A 268 10.32 -32.51 32.22
CA VAL A 268 10.81 -32.61 33.60
C VAL A 268 10.48 -33.99 34.18
N TRP A 269 9.28 -34.51 33.91
CA TRP A 269 8.87 -35.87 34.32
C TRP A 269 9.79 -36.97 33.75
N ILE A 270 10.17 -36.90 32.47
CA ILE A 270 11.15 -37.83 31.88
C ILE A 270 12.53 -37.69 32.55
N ARG A 271 13.00 -36.45 32.79
CA ARG A 271 14.33 -36.18 33.36
C ARG A 271 14.46 -36.61 34.82
N GLN A 272 13.38 -36.53 35.60
CA GLN A 272 13.36 -36.97 37.01
C GLN A 272 13.52 -38.48 37.19
N GLY A 273 13.51 -39.25 36.09
CA GLY A 273 13.77 -40.69 36.09
C GLY A 273 12.55 -41.48 36.52
N ILE A 274 12.16 -42.44 35.69
CA ILE A 274 11.05 -43.35 35.97
C ILE A 274 11.45 -44.23 37.17
N LYS A 275 10.97 -43.92 38.38
CA LYS A 275 11.11 -44.80 39.54
C LYS A 275 10.39 -46.11 39.23
N ALA A 276 11.20 -47.15 39.00
CA ALA A 276 10.76 -48.46 38.59
C ALA A 276 9.75 -49.07 39.57
N ARG A 277 8.49 -49.22 39.15
CA ARG A 277 7.73 -50.49 39.19
C ARG A 277 6.32 -50.33 38.61
N ARG A 278 6.11 -51.12 37.55
CA ARG A 278 4.87 -51.56 36.87
C ARG A 278 4.27 -50.62 35.81
N THR A 279 4.13 -51.22 34.62
CA THR A 279 3.55 -50.75 33.35
C THR A 279 4.09 -49.43 32.84
N ARG A 280 5.10 -49.54 31.97
CA ARG A 280 5.60 -48.50 31.09
C ARG A 280 4.41 -47.85 30.38
N ASN A 281 4.08 -46.59 30.71
CA ASN A 281 3.08 -45.81 29.99
C ASN A 281 3.64 -45.42 28.61
N GLU A 282 3.82 -46.41 27.73
CA GLU A 282 4.30 -46.21 26.34
C GLU A 282 3.41 -45.21 25.60
N GLY A 283 2.11 -45.14 25.93
CA GLY A 283 1.19 -44.12 25.44
C GLY A 283 1.60 -42.70 25.80
N ARG A 284 2.07 -42.44 27.03
CA ARG A 284 2.52 -41.11 27.48
C ARG A 284 3.85 -40.70 26.84
N VAL A 285 4.74 -41.67 26.62
CA VAL A 285 6.00 -41.43 25.86
C VAL A 285 5.71 -41.18 24.38
N ARG A 286 4.73 -41.89 23.78
CA ARG A 286 4.29 -41.64 22.40
C ARG A 286 3.61 -40.28 22.27
N ALA A 287 2.79 -39.89 23.24
CA ALA A 287 2.18 -38.56 23.31
C ALA A 287 3.24 -37.45 23.42
N LEU A 288 4.26 -37.63 24.27
CA LEU A 288 5.37 -36.67 24.37
C LEU A 288 6.19 -36.59 23.08
N LYS A 289 6.42 -37.71 22.39
CA LYS A 289 7.05 -37.70 21.05
C LYS A 289 6.20 -36.96 20.01
N ALA A 290 4.88 -37.17 20.03
CA ALA A 290 3.96 -36.43 19.17
C ALA A 290 3.98 -34.93 19.48
N MET A 291 3.94 -34.54 20.76
CA MET A 291 4.04 -33.14 21.18
C MET A 291 5.38 -32.49 20.78
N ARG A 292 6.48 -33.25 20.78
CA ARG A 292 7.78 -32.78 20.30
C ARG A 292 7.80 -32.56 18.80
N ASN A 293 7.20 -33.47 18.03
CA ASN A 293 7.07 -33.32 16.59
C ASN A 293 6.17 -32.11 16.28
N GLU A 294 5.03 -31.98 16.96
CA GLU A 294 4.12 -30.85 16.83
C GLU A 294 4.82 -29.52 17.16
N HIS A 295 5.59 -29.45 18.25
CA HIS A 295 6.40 -28.27 18.59
C HIS A 295 7.52 -28.00 17.57
N ALA A 296 8.14 -29.03 16.99
CA ALA A 296 9.19 -28.88 15.98
C ALA A 296 8.63 -28.48 14.60
N GLU A 297 7.39 -28.87 14.31
CA GLU A 297 6.66 -28.53 13.08
C GLU A 297 5.97 -27.16 13.17
N ARG A 298 5.79 -26.61 14.39
CA ARG A 298 5.35 -25.22 14.57
C ARG A 298 6.31 -24.27 13.87
N ARG A 299 5.77 -23.52 12.92
CA ARG A 299 6.43 -22.34 12.36
C ARG A 299 6.26 -21.22 13.39
N SER A 300 7.35 -20.65 13.90
CA SER A 300 7.27 -19.50 14.80
C SER A 300 6.71 -18.29 14.04
N VAL A 301 5.73 -17.59 14.62
CA VAL A 301 5.43 -16.20 14.22
C VAL A 301 6.68 -15.39 14.55
N GLN A 302 7.29 -14.74 13.55
CA GLN A 302 8.38 -13.79 13.81
C GLN A 302 7.76 -12.59 14.52
N GLY A 303 8.18 -12.32 15.76
CA GLY A 303 7.68 -11.20 16.53
C GLY A 303 8.07 -9.86 15.92
N ASN A 304 7.24 -8.85 16.18
CA ASN A 304 7.46 -7.47 15.76
C ASN A 304 8.78 -6.95 16.33
N ALA A 305 9.68 -6.52 15.45
CA ALA A 305 11.00 -6.03 15.81
C ALA A 305 10.92 -4.57 16.27
N LYS A 306 10.92 -4.34 17.60
CA LYS A 306 11.04 -2.97 18.14
C LYS A 306 12.48 -2.47 17.95
N MET A 307 12.69 -1.55 16.99
CA MET A 307 13.93 -0.77 16.92
C MET A 307 13.89 0.39 17.92
N GLN A 308 14.89 0.46 18.79
CA GLN A 308 15.16 1.63 19.64
C GLN A 308 16.08 2.61 18.91
N VAL A 309 15.73 3.89 18.95
CA VAL A 309 16.47 4.98 18.31
C VAL A 309 17.23 5.79 19.38
N GLU A 310 18.54 5.95 19.20
CA GLU A 310 19.40 6.90 19.93
C GLU A 310 20.14 7.82 18.95
N GLU A 311 20.39 9.04 19.41
CA GLU A 311 20.90 10.19 18.65
C GLU A 311 22.25 9.98 17.94
N SER A 312 22.36 10.53 16.73
CA SER A 312 23.22 11.70 16.39
C SER A 312 23.93 11.62 15.04
N LEU A 313 23.94 12.76 14.33
CA LEU A 313 25.10 13.47 13.75
C LEU A 313 24.59 14.76 13.10
N ARG A 314 25.23 15.90 13.35
CA ARG A 314 24.76 17.25 12.94
C ARG A 314 25.11 17.54 11.46
N SER A 315 24.11 17.48 10.57
CA SER A 315 24.10 18.07 9.22
C SER A 315 23.44 19.45 9.22
N GLY A 316 23.68 20.25 8.17
CA GLY A 316 23.14 21.60 8.00
C GLY A 316 21.61 21.65 8.01
N LYS A 317 21.04 22.80 8.41
CA LYS A 317 19.58 22.97 8.60
C LYS A 317 18.79 22.88 7.28
N ILE A 318 19.37 23.32 6.16
CA ILE A 318 18.74 23.34 4.84
C ILE A 318 19.37 22.24 3.98
N VAL A 319 18.52 21.40 3.39
CA VAL A 319 18.92 20.26 2.54
C VAL A 319 18.77 20.61 1.06
N PHE A 320 17.64 21.20 0.66
CA PHE A 320 17.43 21.75 -0.68
C PHE A 320 16.74 23.11 -0.63
N GLU A 321 17.10 23.99 -1.55
CA GLU A 321 16.43 25.27 -1.78
C GLU A 321 16.22 25.45 -3.29
N MET A 322 14.97 25.63 -3.70
CA MET A 322 14.58 25.90 -5.08
C MET A 322 13.89 27.27 -5.13
N GLU A 323 14.31 28.12 -6.06
CA GLU A 323 13.74 29.45 -6.28
C GLU A 323 13.30 29.57 -7.75
N ASN A 324 12.00 29.69 -7.98
CA ASN A 324 11.36 29.98 -9.26
C ASN A 324 11.82 29.06 -10.40
N VAL A 325 11.94 27.76 -10.08
CA VAL A 325 12.48 26.77 -10.99
C VAL A 325 11.48 26.44 -12.08
N ASN A 326 11.96 26.45 -13.33
CA ASN A 326 11.20 25.98 -14.48
C ASN A 326 12.01 24.92 -15.23
N TYR A 327 11.31 23.90 -15.72
CA TYR A 327 11.91 22.84 -16.52
C TYR A 327 10.90 22.24 -17.50
N SER A 328 11.30 22.12 -18.76
CA SER A 328 10.49 21.56 -19.85
C SER A 328 11.29 20.52 -20.64
N VAL A 329 10.62 19.43 -21.05
CA VAL A 329 11.21 18.37 -21.87
C VAL A 329 10.37 18.18 -23.11
N ALA A 330 11.00 18.23 -24.29
CA ALA A 330 10.35 18.01 -25.58
C ALA A 330 9.05 18.82 -25.79
N GLY A 331 9.03 20.08 -25.30
CA GLY A 331 7.87 20.97 -25.39
C GLY A 331 6.80 20.79 -24.31
N LYS A 332 6.93 19.79 -23.43
CA LYS A 332 6.06 19.60 -22.26
C LYS A 332 6.70 20.23 -21.02
N THR A 333 6.03 21.20 -20.40
CA THR A 333 6.46 21.80 -19.13
C THR A 333 6.19 20.84 -17.98
N LEU A 334 7.25 20.45 -17.26
CA LEU A 334 7.19 19.50 -16.14
C LEU A 334 7.26 20.20 -14.78
N VAL A 335 7.95 21.33 -14.70
CA VAL A 335 8.03 22.17 -13.50
C VAL A 335 7.87 23.62 -13.94
N ARG A 336 6.96 24.36 -13.31
CA ARG A 336 6.66 25.77 -13.61
C ARG A 336 6.63 26.59 -12.34
N ASP A 337 7.51 27.59 -12.27
CA ASP A 337 7.65 28.56 -11.18
C ASP A 337 7.60 27.94 -9.78
N PHE A 338 8.34 26.84 -9.61
CA PHE A 338 8.33 26.09 -8.35
C PHE A 338 9.41 26.62 -7.39
N SER A 339 8.98 26.98 -6.19
CA SER A 339 9.85 27.45 -5.10
C SER A 339 9.56 26.66 -3.83
N VAL A 340 10.59 26.07 -3.24
CA VAL A 340 10.45 25.30 -2.00
C VAL A 340 11.77 25.27 -1.24
N GLN A 341 11.68 25.20 0.09
CA GLN A 341 12.82 24.98 0.97
C GLN A 341 12.59 23.69 1.75
N VAL A 342 13.49 22.73 1.59
CA VAL A 342 13.48 21.45 2.32
C VAL A 342 14.51 21.53 3.44
N ASN A 343 14.03 21.35 4.67
CA ASN A 343 14.86 21.32 5.85
C ASN A 343 15.23 19.87 6.22
N ARG A 344 16.17 19.78 7.17
CA ARG A 344 16.57 18.50 7.72
C ARG A 344 15.45 17.90 8.56
N GLY A 345 15.15 16.61 8.33
CA GLY A 345 14.14 15.85 9.08
C GLY A 345 12.76 15.87 8.41
N ASP A 346 12.58 16.71 7.39
CA ASP A 346 11.36 16.73 6.59
C ASP A 346 11.19 15.36 5.90
N LYS A 347 9.96 14.83 5.97
CA LYS A 347 9.56 13.61 5.27
C LYS A 347 8.53 14.02 4.23
N ILE A 348 8.92 14.02 2.97
CA ILE A 348 8.17 14.65 1.89
C ILE A 348 7.68 13.61 0.89
N ALA A 349 6.37 13.54 0.65
CA ALA A 349 5.78 12.73 -0.42
C ALA A 349 5.68 13.51 -1.74
N LEU A 350 6.01 12.87 -2.86
CA LEU A 350 5.78 13.36 -4.21
C LEU A 350 4.66 12.54 -4.83
N VAL A 351 3.49 13.17 -4.96
CA VAL A 351 2.26 12.50 -5.40
C VAL A 351 1.78 13.09 -6.72
N GLY A 352 1.48 12.24 -7.68
CA GLY A 352 0.91 12.68 -8.95
C GLY A 352 0.92 11.61 -10.04
N PRO A 353 0.28 11.89 -11.18
CA PRO A 353 0.10 10.94 -12.26
C PRO A 353 1.43 10.53 -12.90
N ASN A 354 1.44 9.36 -13.52
CA ASN A 354 2.66 8.85 -14.15
C ASN A 354 3.11 9.75 -15.30
N GLY A 355 4.42 10.07 -15.35
CA GLY A 355 4.97 10.98 -16.35
C GLY A 355 4.67 12.48 -16.12
N CYS A 356 4.27 12.88 -14.91
CA CYS A 356 4.14 14.29 -14.53
C CYS A 356 5.48 14.96 -14.19
N GLY A 357 6.53 14.17 -13.91
CA GLY A 357 7.89 14.68 -13.65
C GLY A 357 8.43 14.44 -12.24
N LYS A 358 7.85 13.55 -11.42
CA LYS A 358 8.34 13.22 -10.04
C LYS A 358 9.83 12.89 -10.00
N THR A 359 10.26 11.86 -10.75
CA THR A 359 11.67 11.48 -10.86
C THR A 359 12.52 12.58 -11.50
N THR A 360 11.94 13.40 -12.39
CA THR A 360 12.63 14.54 -13.00
C THR A 360 12.90 15.64 -11.97
N LEU A 361 11.93 15.94 -11.09
CA LEU A 361 12.09 16.89 -9.99
C LEU A 361 13.20 16.42 -9.03
N LEU A 362 13.21 15.13 -8.68
CA LEU A 362 14.29 14.55 -7.87
C LEU A 362 15.66 14.75 -8.54
N LYS A 363 15.77 14.49 -9.85
CA LYS A 363 17.02 14.71 -10.60
C LYS A 363 17.44 16.18 -10.66
N LEU A 364 16.49 17.12 -10.76
CA LEU A 364 16.76 18.56 -10.68
C LEU A 364 17.29 18.94 -9.29
N MET A 365 16.64 18.48 -8.22
CA MET A 365 17.05 18.74 -6.84
C MET A 365 18.46 18.19 -6.54
N LEU A 366 18.76 17.00 -7.05
CA LEU A 366 20.08 16.36 -6.93
C LEU A 366 21.17 17.05 -7.77
N GLY A 367 20.83 18.03 -8.61
CA GLY A 367 21.77 18.70 -9.51
C GLY A 367 22.24 17.82 -10.67
N GLN A 368 21.57 16.70 -10.95
CA GLN A 368 21.87 15.82 -12.09
C GLN A 368 21.33 16.40 -13.41
N LEU A 369 20.30 17.24 -13.32
CA LEU A 369 19.75 17.99 -14.44
C LEU A 369 19.82 19.49 -14.12
N PRO A 370 20.24 20.35 -15.08
CA PRO A 370 20.15 21.79 -14.90
C PRO A 370 18.69 22.25 -15.13
N PRO A 371 18.21 23.23 -14.35
CA PRO A 371 16.92 23.87 -14.62
C PRO A 371 17.03 24.77 -15.87
N ASP A 372 15.91 24.98 -16.59
CA ASP A 372 15.87 25.92 -17.72
C ASP A 372 15.91 27.37 -17.23
N SER A 373 15.26 27.63 -16.09
CA SER A 373 15.33 28.90 -15.36
C SER A 373 15.10 28.70 -13.86
N GLY A 374 15.44 29.71 -13.06
CA GLY A 374 15.43 29.64 -11.60
C GLY A 374 16.76 29.18 -11.01
N LYS A 375 16.78 28.90 -9.71
CA LYS A 375 17.97 28.44 -8.99
C LYS A 375 17.66 27.20 -8.17
N VAL A 376 18.56 26.22 -8.22
CA VAL A 376 18.55 25.05 -7.35
C VAL A 376 19.84 25.06 -6.54
N ARG A 377 19.71 25.02 -5.21
CA ARG A 377 20.80 24.92 -4.26
C ARG A 377 20.67 23.63 -3.48
N CYS A 378 21.75 22.87 -3.51
CA CYS A 378 21.89 21.61 -2.82
C CYS A 378 22.76 21.82 -1.57
N GLY A 379 22.34 21.28 -0.43
CA GLY A 379 23.07 21.37 0.82
C GLY A 379 24.49 20.79 0.73
N THR A 380 25.43 21.33 1.50
CA THR A 380 26.80 20.81 1.54
C THR A 380 26.89 19.53 2.37
N LYS A 381 27.65 18.53 1.91
CA LYS A 381 27.87 17.23 2.58
C LYS A 381 26.62 16.34 2.66
N LEU A 382 25.85 16.24 1.58
CA LEU A 382 24.77 15.26 1.48
C LEU A 382 25.31 13.87 1.15
N GLU A 383 24.95 12.89 1.98
CA GLU A 383 25.15 11.46 1.76
C GLU A 383 23.80 10.87 1.37
N ILE A 384 23.66 10.53 0.10
CA ILE A 384 22.38 10.24 -0.53
C ILE A 384 22.22 8.73 -0.71
N ALA A 385 21.21 8.17 -0.06
CA ALA A 385 20.73 6.81 -0.31
C ALA A 385 19.55 6.88 -1.28
N TYR A 386 19.72 6.38 -2.50
CA TYR A 386 18.68 6.35 -3.53
C TYR A 386 18.20 4.91 -3.74
N PHE A 387 16.91 4.66 -3.53
CA PHE A 387 16.22 3.44 -3.89
C PHE A 387 15.58 3.62 -5.27
N ASP A 388 16.13 2.95 -6.27
CA ASP A 388 15.62 2.85 -7.63
C ASP A 388 15.52 1.37 -7.95
N GLN A 389 14.37 0.90 -8.47
CA GLN A 389 14.19 -0.49 -8.93
C GLN A 389 15.26 -0.92 -9.94
N HIS A 390 15.91 0.03 -10.62
CA HIS A 390 16.91 -0.25 -11.65
C HIS A 390 18.38 -0.10 -11.22
N ARG A 391 18.71 0.39 -10.01
CA ARG A 391 20.11 0.77 -9.67
C ARG A 391 20.78 -0.07 -8.58
N ALA A 392 20.04 -0.74 -7.73
CA ALA A 392 20.62 -1.56 -6.67
C ALA A 392 20.65 -3.03 -7.11
N GLU A 393 21.70 -3.38 -7.85
CA GLU A 393 21.92 -4.75 -8.30
C GLU A 393 22.31 -5.63 -7.11
N LEU A 394 21.50 -6.66 -6.87
CA LEU A 394 21.88 -7.80 -6.04
C LEU A 394 22.57 -8.83 -6.93
N ASP A 395 23.67 -9.38 -6.46
CA ASP A 395 24.37 -10.47 -7.15
C ASP A 395 23.54 -11.76 -6.98
N PRO A 396 22.95 -12.30 -8.06
CA PRO A 396 22.00 -13.41 -7.98
C PRO A 396 22.64 -14.73 -7.53
N ASP A 397 23.95 -14.87 -7.72
CA ASP A 397 24.71 -16.08 -7.41
C ASP A 397 25.24 -16.07 -5.97
N LYS A 398 25.35 -14.91 -5.34
CA LYS A 398 25.71 -14.78 -3.92
C LYS A 398 24.53 -15.06 -3.00
N THR A 399 24.84 -15.45 -1.76
CA THR A 399 23.82 -15.62 -0.72
C THR A 399 23.23 -14.28 -0.30
N VAL A 400 22.06 -14.31 0.35
CA VAL A 400 21.45 -13.12 0.97
C VAL A 400 22.42 -12.45 1.94
N MET A 401 23.08 -13.24 2.79
CA MET A 401 24.09 -12.76 3.74
C MET A 401 25.28 -12.10 3.05
N ASP A 402 25.83 -12.73 2.01
CA ASP A 402 27.01 -12.21 1.30
C ASP A 402 26.71 -10.96 0.49
N ASN A 403 25.48 -10.82 -0.02
CA ASN A 403 25.04 -9.62 -0.72
C ASN A 403 25.02 -8.37 0.18
N LEU A 404 24.88 -8.58 1.48
CA LEU A 404 24.78 -7.55 2.48
C LEU A 404 26.13 -7.25 3.16
N ALA A 405 26.85 -8.30 3.55
CA ALA A 405 28.08 -8.17 4.34
C ALA A 405 29.36 -8.31 3.52
N GLU A 406 29.25 -8.61 2.23
CA GLU A 406 30.38 -8.79 1.29
C GLU A 406 31.44 -9.77 1.84
N GLY A 407 30.98 -10.86 2.47
CA GLY A 407 31.82 -11.89 3.08
C GLY A 407 32.21 -11.65 4.54
N LYS A 408 31.73 -10.58 5.20
CA LYS A 408 31.89 -10.34 6.64
C LYS A 408 30.77 -11.00 7.46
N GLN A 409 31.01 -11.27 8.74
CA GLN A 409 29.97 -11.76 9.68
C GLN A 409 29.26 -10.64 10.45
N GLU A 410 29.76 -9.41 10.34
CA GLU A 410 29.23 -8.23 10.99
C GLU A 410 29.03 -7.09 9.99
N VAL A 411 27.96 -6.34 10.19
CA VAL A 411 27.61 -5.12 9.45
C VAL A 411 27.58 -3.93 10.41
N MET A 412 27.93 -2.76 9.90
CA MET A 412 27.85 -1.51 10.67
C MET A 412 26.45 -0.92 10.49
N VAL A 413 25.66 -0.89 11.56
CA VAL A 413 24.34 -0.28 11.59
C VAL A 413 24.46 0.98 12.44
N ASN A 414 24.26 2.16 11.84
CA ASN A 414 24.38 3.45 12.55
C ASN A 414 25.69 3.60 13.35
N GLY A 415 26.80 3.09 12.79
CA GLY A 415 28.12 3.15 13.42
C GLY A 415 28.40 2.10 14.50
N ARG A 416 27.46 1.19 14.80
CA ARG A 416 27.67 0.07 15.73
C ARG A 416 27.81 -1.26 14.97
N PRO A 417 28.79 -2.12 15.30
CA PRO A 417 28.90 -3.45 14.71
C PRO A 417 27.75 -4.33 15.20
N ARG A 418 27.06 -5.00 14.27
CA ARG A 418 25.98 -5.95 14.56
C ARG A 418 26.14 -7.19 13.71
N HIS A 419 25.81 -8.35 14.27
CA HIS A 419 25.88 -9.62 13.55
C HIS A 419 24.86 -9.65 12.40
N VAL A 420 25.28 -10.12 11.22
CA VAL A 420 24.49 -10.05 9.99
C VAL A 420 23.17 -10.81 10.10
N LEU A 421 23.16 -12.00 10.71
CA LEU A 421 21.93 -12.77 10.90
C LEU A 421 20.93 -12.06 11.79
N GLY A 422 21.39 -11.35 12.83
CA GLY A 422 20.50 -10.60 13.71
C GLY A 422 19.89 -9.39 12.99
N TYR A 423 20.66 -8.73 12.14
CA TYR A 423 20.14 -7.64 11.29
C TYR A 423 19.16 -8.14 10.22
N LEU A 424 19.47 -9.25 9.55
CA LEU A 424 18.56 -9.86 8.57
C LEU A 424 17.26 -10.36 9.22
N GLN A 425 17.28 -10.75 10.49
CA GLN A 425 16.06 -11.09 11.23
C GLN A 425 15.14 -9.90 11.44
N ASP A 426 15.68 -8.69 11.66
CA ASP A 426 14.87 -7.45 11.72
C ASP A 426 14.15 -7.20 10.39
N PHE A 427 14.77 -7.59 9.27
CA PHE A 427 14.16 -7.60 7.94
C PHE A 427 13.42 -8.92 7.64
N LEU A 428 12.91 -9.60 8.66
CA LEU A 428 12.05 -10.79 8.54
C LEU A 428 12.66 -11.94 7.70
N PHE A 429 13.99 -12.05 7.63
CA PHE A 429 14.65 -13.20 7.02
C PHE A 429 14.91 -14.30 8.05
N HIS A 430 14.41 -15.50 7.76
CA HIS A 430 14.74 -16.68 8.55
C HIS A 430 16.23 -17.06 8.38
N PRO A 431 16.95 -17.54 9.42
CA PRO A 431 18.38 -17.89 9.33
C PRO A 431 18.73 -18.85 8.18
N LYS A 432 17.85 -19.81 7.87
CA LYS A 432 18.02 -20.72 6.72
C LYS A 432 17.95 -19.98 5.38
N ARG A 433 17.05 -19.00 5.24
CA ARG A 433 16.89 -18.19 4.02
C ARG A 433 18.07 -17.23 3.81
N ALA A 434 18.66 -16.73 4.89
CA ALA A 434 19.85 -15.87 4.83
C ALA A 434 21.06 -16.55 4.14
N MET A 435 21.13 -17.89 4.14
CA MET A 435 22.19 -18.67 3.49
C MET A 435 21.84 -19.10 2.05
N THR A 436 20.66 -18.75 1.55
CA THR A 436 20.20 -19.16 0.22
C THR A 436 20.68 -18.14 -0.84
N PRO A 437 20.98 -18.56 -2.08
CA PRO A 437 21.28 -17.66 -3.18
C PRO A 437 20.13 -16.70 -3.50
N VAL A 438 20.43 -15.45 -3.88
CA VAL A 438 19.41 -14.43 -4.16
C VAL A 438 18.49 -14.81 -5.33
N ARG A 439 18.97 -15.57 -6.32
CA ARG A 439 18.13 -16.07 -7.43
C ARG A 439 16.92 -16.90 -6.99
N ALA A 440 16.94 -17.47 -5.79
CA ALA A 440 15.84 -18.28 -5.25
C ALA A 440 14.85 -17.48 -4.37
N LEU A 441 15.08 -16.18 -4.24
CA LEU A 441 14.17 -15.27 -3.53
C LEU A 441 13.02 -14.83 -4.44
N SER A 442 11.84 -14.65 -3.83
CA SER A 442 10.71 -13.98 -4.47
C SER A 442 11.01 -12.49 -4.71
N GLY A 443 10.22 -11.82 -5.58
CA GLY A 443 10.37 -10.39 -5.85
C GLY A 443 10.33 -9.54 -4.57
N GLY A 444 9.35 -9.77 -3.70
CA GLY A 444 9.24 -9.05 -2.42
C GLY A 444 10.40 -9.32 -1.45
N GLU A 445 10.90 -10.56 -1.36
CA GLU A 445 12.10 -10.85 -0.57
C GLU A 445 13.34 -10.17 -1.15
N ARG A 446 13.47 -10.07 -2.49
CA ARG A 446 14.56 -9.33 -3.13
C ARG A 446 14.49 -7.84 -2.81
N ASN A 447 13.30 -7.23 -2.89
CA ASN A 447 13.09 -5.84 -2.51
C ASN A 447 13.41 -5.60 -1.02
N ARG A 448 12.99 -6.51 -0.14
CA ARG A 448 13.31 -6.44 1.29
C ARG A 448 14.82 -6.51 1.56
N LEU A 449 15.55 -7.37 0.86
CA LEU A 449 17.00 -7.43 0.94
C LEU A 449 17.66 -6.14 0.43
N LEU A 450 17.09 -5.55 -0.61
CA LEU A 450 17.56 -4.30 -1.19
C LEU A 450 17.36 -3.12 -0.22
N LEU A 451 16.22 -3.07 0.47
CA LEU A 451 15.97 -2.14 1.57
C LEU A 451 16.99 -2.36 2.70
N ALA A 452 17.21 -3.61 3.14
CA ALA A 452 18.22 -3.93 4.15
C ALA A 452 19.61 -3.42 3.76
N LYS A 453 20.00 -3.61 2.48
CA LYS A 453 21.28 -3.12 1.96
C LYS A 453 21.35 -1.59 1.89
N LEU A 454 20.24 -0.92 1.62
CA LEU A 454 20.16 0.53 1.56
C LEU A 454 20.38 1.16 2.94
N PHE A 455 19.70 0.65 3.97
CA PHE A 455 19.77 1.16 5.34
C PHE A 455 21.11 0.88 6.06
N LEU A 456 21.98 0.04 5.49
CA LEU A 456 23.36 -0.10 5.98
C LEU A 456 24.29 1.03 5.53
N LYS A 457 23.94 1.74 4.45
CA LYS A 457 24.76 2.86 3.98
C LYS A 457 24.48 4.07 4.88
N PRO A 458 25.50 4.73 5.44
CA PRO A 458 25.28 5.99 6.12
C PRO A 458 24.72 7.00 5.11
N SER A 459 23.57 7.58 5.43
CA SER A 459 22.92 8.60 4.62
C SER A 459 22.26 9.64 5.51
N ASN A 460 22.19 10.87 5.01
CA ASN A 460 21.41 11.96 5.61
C ASN A 460 20.23 12.40 4.74
N LEU A 461 20.16 11.90 3.50
CA LEU A 461 19.03 12.02 2.59
C LEU A 461 18.67 10.64 2.04
N LEU A 462 17.43 10.23 2.27
CA LEU A 462 16.87 8.99 1.74
C LEU A 462 15.87 9.34 0.64
N ILE A 463 16.06 8.79 -0.56
CA ILE A 463 15.13 8.93 -1.68
C ILE A 463 14.57 7.55 -1.99
N LEU A 464 13.25 7.40 -1.85
CA LEU A 464 12.53 6.17 -2.11
C LEU A 464 11.61 6.36 -3.32
N ASP A 465 12.03 5.89 -4.49
CA ASP A 465 11.22 5.98 -5.71
C ASP A 465 10.38 4.70 -5.86
N GLU A 466 9.07 4.80 -5.60
CA GLU A 466 8.10 3.71 -5.67
C GLU A 466 8.45 2.48 -4.81
N PRO A 467 8.77 2.65 -3.50
CA PRO A 467 9.27 1.57 -2.67
C PRO A 467 8.20 0.55 -2.29
N THR A 468 6.92 0.91 -2.37
CA THR A 468 5.79 0.07 -1.95
C THR A 468 5.46 -1.04 -2.96
N ASN A 469 6.00 -0.96 -4.18
CA ASN A 469 5.74 -1.95 -5.22
C ASN A 469 6.33 -3.32 -4.84
N ASP A 470 5.54 -4.36 -5.08
CA ASP A 470 5.89 -5.76 -4.84
C ASP A 470 6.24 -6.12 -3.37
N LEU A 471 5.91 -5.23 -2.42
CA LEU A 471 6.04 -5.48 -0.99
C LEU A 471 4.76 -6.08 -0.43
N ASP A 472 4.90 -7.05 0.49
CA ASP A 472 3.76 -7.53 1.27
C ASP A 472 3.43 -6.56 2.43
N ILE A 473 2.23 -6.72 2.99
CA ILE A 473 1.71 -5.86 4.07
C ILE A 473 2.69 -5.80 5.25
N GLU A 474 3.26 -6.94 5.66
CA GLU A 474 4.26 -7.00 6.74
C GLU A 474 5.52 -6.18 6.42
N THR A 475 6.01 -6.20 5.18
CA THR A 475 7.19 -5.39 4.79
C THR A 475 6.83 -3.92 4.66
N LEU A 476 5.62 -3.58 4.24
CA LEU A 476 5.14 -2.20 4.21
C LEU A 476 5.11 -1.61 5.62
N GLU A 477 4.60 -2.34 6.61
CA GLU A 477 4.63 -1.92 8.03
C GLU A 477 6.06 -1.72 8.52
N LEU A 478 6.97 -2.66 8.23
CA LEU A 478 8.39 -2.49 8.56
C LEU A 478 8.99 -1.25 7.90
N LEU A 479 8.65 -0.96 6.63
CA LEU A 479 9.14 0.21 5.93
C LEU A 479 8.60 1.51 6.55
N GLU A 480 7.33 1.53 6.98
CA GLU A 480 6.73 2.65 7.73
C GLU A 480 7.52 2.91 9.01
N GLU A 481 7.81 1.86 9.81
CA GLU A 481 8.61 1.99 11.03
C GLU A 481 10.04 2.49 10.76
N LEU A 482 10.69 2.00 9.69
CA LEU A 482 12.04 2.42 9.31
C LEU A 482 12.09 3.87 8.82
N VAL A 483 11.10 4.31 8.05
CA VAL A 483 10.96 5.69 7.60
C VAL A 483 10.62 6.59 8.78
N ASP A 484 9.78 6.13 9.71
CA ASP A 484 9.41 6.91 10.88
C ASP A 484 10.62 7.18 11.79
N GLY A 485 11.42 6.13 12.06
CA GLY A 485 12.64 6.22 12.86
C GLY A 485 13.82 6.94 12.18
N TYR A 486 13.75 7.25 10.88
CA TYR A 486 14.85 7.87 10.14
C TYR A 486 14.99 9.38 10.45
N GLN A 487 16.15 9.76 11.00
CA GLN A 487 16.45 11.13 11.45
C GLN A 487 16.96 12.08 10.34
N GLY A 488 17.16 11.55 9.12
CA GLY A 488 17.53 12.35 7.96
C GLY A 488 16.29 12.90 7.25
N THR A 489 16.50 13.55 6.11
CA THR A 489 15.40 13.95 5.23
C THR A 489 14.99 12.76 4.38
N VAL A 490 13.68 12.52 4.23
CA VAL A 490 13.12 11.47 3.38
C VAL A 490 12.34 12.10 2.24
N MET A 491 12.62 11.66 1.01
CA MET A 491 11.81 11.99 -0.16
C MET A 491 11.19 10.71 -0.69
N LEU A 492 9.87 10.66 -0.68
CA LEU A 492 9.09 9.48 -0.97
C LEU A 492 8.28 9.70 -2.25
N VAL A 493 8.44 8.83 -3.24
CA VAL A 493 7.52 8.73 -4.37
C VAL A 493 6.71 7.46 -4.13
N SER A 494 5.42 7.61 -3.84
CA SER A 494 4.55 6.45 -3.67
C SER A 494 3.13 6.77 -4.14
N HIS A 495 2.46 5.71 -4.58
CA HIS A 495 1.04 5.71 -4.91
C HIS A 495 0.16 5.12 -3.81
N ASP A 496 0.74 4.57 -2.75
CA ASP A 496 -0.01 4.06 -1.61
C ASP A 496 -0.40 5.21 -0.68
N ARG A 497 -1.71 5.48 -0.62
CA ARG A 497 -2.27 6.59 0.18
C ARG A 497 -1.98 6.42 1.66
N GLN A 498 -2.21 5.22 2.20
CA GLN A 498 -2.08 4.95 3.64
C GLN A 498 -0.62 5.02 4.06
N PHE A 499 0.28 4.47 3.25
CA PHE A 499 1.72 4.55 3.49
C PHE A 499 2.20 6.01 3.52
N VAL A 500 1.73 6.83 2.57
CA VAL A 500 2.02 8.27 2.55
C VAL A 500 1.51 8.94 3.81
N ASP A 501 0.24 8.74 4.20
CA ASP A 501 -0.34 9.37 5.39
C ASP A 501 0.40 9.01 6.69
N ASN A 502 0.83 7.76 6.82
CA ASN A 502 1.52 7.30 8.03
C ASN A 502 2.99 7.77 8.08
N SER A 503 3.61 8.07 6.95
CA SER A 503 5.08 8.22 6.87
C SER A 503 5.58 9.64 6.66
N VAL A 504 4.73 10.59 6.23
CA VAL A 504 5.20 11.90 5.74
C VAL A 504 4.68 13.08 6.56
N THR A 505 5.47 14.18 6.57
CA THR A 505 5.10 15.46 7.18
C THR A 505 4.49 16.41 6.14
N ASP A 506 4.92 16.31 4.88
CA ASP A 506 4.52 17.20 3.80
C ASP A 506 4.24 16.41 2.52
N CYS A 507 3.26 16.85 1.76
CA CYS A 507 2.85 16.24 0.50
C CYS A 507 2.89 17.24 -0.65
N TRP A 508 3.68 16.93 -1.68
CA TRP A 508 3.77 17.69 -2.92
C TRP A 508 2.92 17.05 -4.00
N ILE A 509 1.84 17.71 -4.38
CA ILE A 509 0.90 17.21 -5.38
C ILE A 509 1.19 17.86 -6.74
N PHE A 510 1.44 17.02 -7.73
CA PHE A 510 1.58 17.42 -9.13
C PHE A 510 0.21 17.48 -9.80
N GLU A 511 -0.28 18.68 -10.07
CA GLU A 511 -1.62 18.90 -10.66
C GLU A 511 -1.63 18.87 -12.19
N GLY A 512 -0.47 18.64 -12.81
CA GLY A 512 -0.28 18.71 -14.25
C GLY A 512 0.11 20.10 -14.74
N ASN A 513 0.48 20.20 -16.02
CA ASN A 513 0.97 21.43 -16.66
C ASN A 513 2.14 22.13 -15.90
N GLY A 514 2.95 21.34 -15.19
CA GLY A 514 4.07 21.81 -14.39
C GLY A 514 3.72 22.48 -13.06
N VAL A 515 2.45 22.47 -12.63
CA VAL A 515 2.04 23.01 -11.33
C VAL A 515 2.29 21.97 -10.24
N ILE A 516 3.01 22.40 -9.20
CA ILE A 516 3.33 21.59 -8.03
C ILE A 516 2.94 22.41 -6.81
N ASN A 517 2.02 21.89 -6.00
CA ASN A 517 1.57 22.52 -4.77
C ASN A 517 2.07 21.71 -3.56
N SER A 518 2.53 22.40 -2.52
CA SER A 518 2.93 21.80 -1.25
C SER A 518 1.81 21.93 -0.24
N TYR A 519 1.51 20.84 0.45
CA TYR A 519 0.53 20.78 1.52
C TYR A 519 1.18 20.16 2.77
N VAL A 520 0.78 20.64 3.94
CA VAL A 520 1.22 20.07 5.22
C VAL A 520 0.31 18.89 5.56
N GLY A 521 0.90 17.78 5.98
CA GLY A 521 0.21 16.53 6.33
C GLY A 521 0.24 15.48 5.22
N GLY A 522 -0.59 14.45 5.40
CA GLY A 522 -0.68 13.29 4.52
C GLY A 522 -1.42 13.57 3.19
N TYR A 523 -1.66 12.50 2.42
CA TYR A 523 -2.46 12.54 1.21
C TYR A 523 -3.91 13.00 1.46
N TYR A 524 -4.57 12.47 2.49
CA TYR A 524 -5.97 12.86 2.78
C TYR A 524 -6.08 14.31 3.25
N ASP A 525 -5.13 14.79 4.05
CA ASP A 525 -5.09 16.18 4.51
C ASP A 525 -4.90 17.15 3.35
N ALA A 526 -3.96 16.85 2.46
CA ALA A 526 -3.71 17.63 1.24
C ALA A 526 -4.95 17.65 0.33
N HIS A 527 -5.66 16.53 0.19
CA HIS A 527 -6.89 16.47 -0.60
C HIS A 527 -8.01 17.30 0.03
N LYS A 528 -8.14 17.31 1.36
CA LYS A 528 -9.12 18.12 2.09
C LYS A 528 -8.83 19.62 1.95
N GLN A 529 -7.58 20.03 2.15
CA GLN A 529 -7.12 21.42 1.93
C GLN A 529 -7.37 21.89 0.49
N LYS A 530 -7.18 21.00 -0.49
CA LYS A 530 -7.48 21.28 -1.90
C LYS A 530 -8.98 21.44 -2.18
N ALA A 531 -9.82 20.60 -1.57
CA ALA A 531 -11.28 20.73 -1.68
C ALA A 531 -11.77 22.05 -1.06
N ASP A 532 -11.19 22.44 0.08
CA ASP A 532 -11.47 23.71 0.73
C ASP A 532 -11.01 24.89 -0.13
N MET A 533 -9.78 24.88 -0.66
CA MET A 533 -9.32 25.92 -1.60
C MET A 533 -10.20 26.04 -2.86
N ARG A 534 -10.70 24.92 -3.40
CA ARG A 534 -11.63 24.93 -4.54
C ARG A 534 -12.99 25.51 -4.18
N SER A 535 -13.52 25.19 -3.01
CA SER A 535 -14.80 25.74 -2.55
C SER A 535 -14.70 27.25 -2.25
N PHE A 536 -13.60 27.71 -1.64
CA PHE A 536 -13.32 29.13 -1.43
C PHE A 536 -13.13 29.91 -2.74
N SER A 537 -12.41 29.35 -3.72
CA SER A 537 -12.21 29.99 -5.03
C SER A 537 -13.50 30.04 -5.87
N GLN A 538 -14.34 29.00 -5.81
CA GLN A 538 -15.66 29.02 -6.46
C GLN A 538 -16.63 30.02 -5.79
N GLN A 539 -16.62 30.15 -4.46
CA GLN A 539 -17.40 31.18 -3.75
C GLN A 539 -16.91 32.62 -4.03
N ALA A 540 -15.61 32.80 -4.28
CA ALA A 540 -15.05 34.09 -4.69
C ALA A 540 -15.41 34.43 -6.15
N ALA A 541 -15.48 33.44 -7.04
CA ALA A 541 -15.85 33.61 -8.44
C ALA A 541 -17.37 33.76 -8.68
N SER A 542 -18.22 33.30 -7.75
CA SER A 542 -19.68 33.39 -7.86
C SER A 542 -20.29 34.70 -7.36
N LYS A 543 -19.48 35.67 -6.90
CA LYS A 543 -19.98 37.04 -6.66
C LYS A 543 -20.10 37.78 -7.99
N PRO A 544 -21.29 38.31 -8.36
CA PRO A 544 -21.45 39.05 -9.60
C PRO A 544 -20.52 40.28 -9.61
N GLN A 545 -19.69 40.39 -10.65
CA GLN A 545 -18.98 41.63 -10.97
C GLN A 545 -20.01 42.68 -11.39
N ALA A 546 -20.42 43.52 -10.43
CA ALA A 546 -21.19 44.72 -10.72
C ALA A 546 -20.31 45.73 -11.46
N SER A 547 -20.82 46.18 -12.61
CA SER A 547 -20.25 47.12 -13.54
C SER A 547 -19.76 48.43 -12.91
N ALA A 548 -18.62 48.90 -13.42
CA ALA A 548 -17.97 50.15 -13.04
C ALA A 548 -18.84 51.39 -13.28
N GLY A 549 -18.96 52.25 -12.25
CA GLY A 549 -19.52 53.60 -12.37
C GLY A 549 -19.57 54.36 -11.03
N ALA A 550 -18.73 55.41 -10.92
CA ALA A 550 -18.80 56.55 -9.98
C ALA A 550 -18.34 56.35 -8.51
N PRO A 551 -17.89 57.44 -7.82
CA PRO A 551 -16.65 57.46 -7.05
C PRO A 551 -16.76 56.99 -5.59
N LYS A 552 -15.65 56.41 -5.13
CA LYS A 552 -15.41 55.90 -3.77
C LYS A 552 -15.59 57.00 -2.72
N THR A 553 -16.62 56.84 -1.89
CA THR A 553 -16.59 57.32 -0.50
C THR A 553 -15.86 56.26 0.33
N GLU A 554 -14.83 56.70 1.06
CA GLU A 554 -14.02 55.85 1.92
C GLU A 554 -14.85 55.26 3.08
N ALA A 555 -15.37 54.06 2.86
CA ALA A 555 -15.81 53.19 3.95
C ALA A 555 -14.57 52.51 4.55
N LYS A 556 -14.17 52.98 5.73
CA LYS A 556 -13.11 52.39 6.56
C LYS A 556 -13.31 50.87 6.66
N LYS A 557 -12.34 50.11 6.16
CA LYS A 557 -12.16 48.70 6.52
C LYS A 557 -12.06 48.62 8.04
N ARG A 558 -13.07 48.04 8.70
CA ARG A 558 -12.89 47.53 10.05
C ARG A 558 -11.95 46.34 9.92
N SER A 559 -10.67 46.57 10.23
CA SER A 559 -9.77 45.47 10.56
C SER A 559 -10.40 44.72 11.72
N ASN A 560 -10.54 43.41 11.60
CA ASN A 560 -10.88 42.49 12.69
C ASN A 560 -9.71 42.44 13.69
N LYS A 561 -9.36 43.59 14.30
CA LYS A 561 -8.42 43.61 15.41
C LYS A 561 -9.16 43.07 16.62
N MET A 562 -8.69 41.93 17.12
CA MET A 562 -9.10 41.31 18.37
C MET A 562 -9.29 42.39 19.46
N SER A 563 -10.43 42.37 20.15
CA SER A 563 -10.73 43.33 21.23
C SER A 563 -9.65 43.25 22.31
N TYR A 564 -9.27 44.39 22.92
CA TYR A 564 -8.28 44.46 24.00
C TYR A 564 -8.56 43.46 25.15
N ASN A 565 -9.84 43.17 25.39
CA ASN A 565 -10.25 42.19 26.40
C ASN A 565 -9.88 40.75 26.03
N LEU A 566 -9.93 40.38 24.75
CA LEU A 566 -9.61 39.03 24.25
C LEU A 566 -8.08 38.80 24.21
N LEU A 567 -7.31 39.84 23.88
CA LEU A 567 -5.85 39.80 23.96
C LEU A 567 -5.36 39.56 25.38
N ARG A 568 -5.99 40.24 26.35
CA ARG A 568 -5.69 40.06 27.78
C ARG A 568 -6.11 38.68 28.29
N GLU A 569 -7.22 38.14 27.79
CA GLU A 569 -7.66 36.76 28.08
C GLU A 569 -6.63 35.74 27.57
N LEU A 570 -6.18 35.88 26.32
CA LEU A 570 -5.14 35.03 25.73
C LEU A 570 -3.80 35.09 26.48
N GLU A 571 -3.41 36.26 27.00
CA GLU A 571 -2.20 36.41 27.83
C GLU A 571 -2.31 35.72 29.20
N GLN A 572 -3.52 35.52 29.72
CA GLN A 572 -3.76 34.93 31.05
C GLN A 572 -3.99 33.40 31.02
N LEU A 573 -4.44 32.86 29.89
CA LEU A 573 -4.73 31.43 29.73
C LEU A 573 -3.51 30.50 29.94
N PRO A 574 -2.28 30.83 29.49
CA PRO A 574 -1.11 29.96 29.73
C PRO A 574 -0.82 29.76 31.22
N ALA A 575 -0.86 30.82 32.03
CA ALA A 575 -0.65 30.71 33.47
C ALA A 575 -1.75 29.86 34.15
N ARG A 576 -2.99 29.99 33.67
CA ARG A 576 -4.12 29.18 34.18
C ARG A 576 -4.01 27.71 33.79
N LEU A 577 -3.50 27.39 32.60
CA LEU A 577 -3.23 26.01 32.17
C LEU A 577 -2.14 25.38 33.03
N GLU A 578 -1.03 26.10 33.29
CA GLU A 578 0.02 25.63 34.20
C GLU A 578 -0.50 25.37 35.63
N GLU A 579 -1.39 26.24 36.16
CA GLU A 579 -2.03 26.04 37.46
C GLU A 579 -2.92 24.78 37.49
N LEU A 580 -3.72 24.54 36.43
CA LEU A 580 -4.57 23.37 36.33
C LEU A 580 -3.78 22.07 36.14
N GLU A 581 -2.69 22.10 35.37
CA GLU A 581 -1.77 20.96 35.20
C GLU A 581 -1.05 20.59 36.49
N THR A 582 -0.60 21.58 37.25
CA THR A 582 0.03 21.36 38.56
C THR A 582 -0.95 20.85 39.61
N GLU A 583 -2.21 21.30 39.58
CA GLU A 583 -3.27 20.75 40.43
C GLU A 583 -3.64 19.32 40.04
N LEU A 584 -3.76 19.03 38.74
CA LEU A 584 -4.06 17.70 38.22
C LEU A 584 -2.98 16.68 38.58
N THR A 585 -1.70 17.03 38.37
CA THR A 585 -0.57 16.18 38.74
C THR A 585 -0.53 15.91 40.25
N ALA A 586 -0.80 16.92 41.09
CA ALA A 586 -0.89 16.74 42.54
C ALA A 586 -2.07 15.82 42.97
N LEU A 587 -3.18 15.83 42.22
CA LEU A 587 -4.31 14.92 42.46
C LEU A 587 -4.00 13.49 41.98
N GLN A 588 -3.36 13.35 40.81
CA GLN A 588 -2.91 12.05 40.29
C GLN A 588 -1.88 11.40 41.22
N GLU A 589 -0.94 12.16 41.79
CA GLU A 589 0.01 11.67 42.79
C GLU A 589 -0.69 11.17 44.08
N LYS A 590 -1.82 11.77 44.46
CA LYS A 590 -2.62 11.28 45.60
C LYS A 590 -3.32 9.97 45.26
N VAL A 591 -3.86 9.85 44.06
CA VAL A 591 -4.55 8.62 43.58
C VAL A 591 -3.56 7.47 43.38
N ALA A 592 -2.33 7.77 42.96
CA ALA A 592 -1.27 6.77 42.73
C ALA A 592 -0.70 6.16 44.02
N LYS A 593 -1.05 6.68 45.21
CA LYS A 593 -0.58 6.10 46.48
C LYS A 593 -1.25 4.74 46.74
N PRO A 594 -0.48 3.69 47.09
CA PRO A 594 -1.03 2.35 47.35
C PRO A 594 -2.13 2.31 48.42
N ASP A 595 -2.08 3.23 49.38
CA ASP A 595 -3.03 3.32 50.48
C ASP A 595 -4.29 4.14 50.16
N PHE A 596 -4.35 4.80 49.00
CA PHE A 596 -5.44 5.71 48.64
C PHE A 596 -6.79 4.98 48.58
N PHE A 597 -6.85 3.84 47.89
CA PHE A 597 -8.08 3.03 47.80
C PHE A 597 -8.43 2.27 49.08
N ASN A 598 -7.57 2.32 50.11
CA ASN A 598 -7.85 1.76 51.44
C ASN A 598 -8.50 2.79 52.39
N GLN A 599 -8.67 4.05 51.96
CA GLN A 599 -9.33 5.12 52.72
C GLN A 599 -10.85 5.02 52.62
N SER A 600 -11.55 5.90 53.35
CA SER A 600 -13.02 5.93 53.31
C SER A 600 -13.54 6.27 51.90
N HIS A 601 -14.71 5.75 51.56
CA HIS A 601 -15.32 5.99 50.25
C HIS A 601 -15.61 7.48 50.00
N GLU A 602 -15.96 8.24 51.04
CA GLU A 602 -16.19 9.69 50.95
C GLU A 602 -14.91 10.47 50.61
N GLU A 603 -13.75 10.08 51.15
CA GLU A 603 -12.48 10.75 50.87
C GLU A 603 -11.95 10.43 49.46
N THR A 604 -12.05 9.17 49.05
CA THR A 604 -11.62 8.73 47.71
C THR A 604 -12.51 9.31 46.61
N GLN A 605 -13.83 9.33 46.82
CA GLN A 605 -14.78 9.91 45.86
C GLN A 605 -14.59 11.43 45.70
N ASN A 606 -14.35 12.16 46.80
CA ASN A 606 -14.09 13.60 46.73
C ASN A 606 -12.83 13.94 45.92
N VAL A 607 -11.77 13.14 46.04
CA VAL A 607 -10.52 13.37 45.30
C VAL A 607 -10.69 13.01 43.82
N LEU A 608 -11.38 11.90 43.50
CA LEU A 608 -11.68 11.51 42.12
C LEU A 608 -12.61 12.52 41.42
N GLN A 609 -13.60 13.04 42.14
CA GLN A 609 -14.50 14.06 41.60
C GLN A 609 -13.75 15.37 41.31
N LYS A 610 -12.89 15.82 42.23
CA LYS A 610 -12.04 17.00 42.00
C LYS A 610 -11.07 16.79 40.82
N MET A 611 -10.53 15.60 40.66
CA MET A 611 -9.67 15.27 39.51
C MET A 611 -10.43 15.42 38.20
N ALA A 612 -11.64 14.87 38.11
CA ALA A 612 -12.50 15.02 36.93
C ALA A 612 -12.92 16.47 36.65
N GLU A 613 -13.21 17.25 37.71
CA GLU A 613 -13.54 18.68 37.58
C GLU A 613 -12.35 19.50 37.07
N VAL A 614 -11.12 19.21 37.53
CA VAL A 614 -9.89 19.88 37.06
C VAL A 614 -9.56 19.48 35.62
N GLU A 615 -9.72 18.21 35.25
CA GLU A 615 -9.56 17.74 33.86
C GLU A 615 -10.51 18.48 32.90
N GLN A 616 -11.79 18.61 33.29
CA GLN A 616 -12.77 19.34 32.48
C GLN A 616 -12.45 20.84 32.38
N GLN A 617 -11.93 21.46 33.45
CA GLN A 617 -11.50 22.85 33.42
C GLN A 617 -10.27 23.08 32.54
N LEU A 618 -9.36 22.11 32.48
CA LEU A 618 -8.18 22.15 31.64
C LEU A 618 -8.56 22.04 30.16
N GLU A 619 -9.45 21.09 29.82
CA GLU A 619 -9.97 20.92 28.45
C GLU A 619 -10.66 22.20 27.96
N THR A 620 -11.57 22.76 28.75
CA THR A 620 -12.27 24.01 28.39
C THR A 620 -11.34 25.22 28.29
N ALA A 621 -10.31 25.32 29.13
CA ALA A 621 -9.31 26.39 29.04
C ALA A 621 -8.42 26.25 27.79
N PHE A 622 -8.11 25.01 27.40
CA PHE A 622 -7.32 24.69 26.22
C PHE A 622 -8.07 25.01 24.92
N GLU A 623 -9.33 24.55 24.80
CA GLU A 623 -10.21 24.90 23.67
C GLU A 623 -10.33 26.42 23.51
N ARG A 624 -10.49 27.13 24.63
CA ARG A 624 -10.59 28.60 24.63
C ARG A 624 -9.29 29.28 24.19
N TRP A 625 -8.14 28.71 24.54
CA TRP A 625 -6.85 29.22 24.12
C TRP A 625 -6.64 29.03 22.61
N GLU A 626 -6.98 27.85 22.08
CA GLU A 626 -6.93 27.56 20.63
C GLU A 626 -7.85 28.49 19.82
N GLU A 627 -9.09 28.73 20.29
CA GLU A 627 -10.02 29.67 19.66
C GLU A 627 -9.41 31.08 19.53
N LEU A 628 -8.83 31.58 20.62
CA LEU A 628 -8.26 32.94 20.67
C LEU A 628 -6.96 33.03 19.86
N GLU A 629 -6.15 31.96 19.81
CA GLU A 629 -4.94 31.91 18.99
C GLU A 629 -5.28 31.88 17.49
N ALA A 630 -6.27 31.08 17.09
CA ALA A 630 -6.79 31.05 15.72
C ALA A 630 -7.32 32.43 15.29
N MET A 631 -8.02 33.15 16.17
CA MET A 631 -8.49 34.52 15.91
C MET A 631 -7.36 35.56 15.82
N LYS A 632 -6.19 35.32 16.42
CA LYS A 632 -5.02 36.20 16.34
C LYS A 632 -4.23 35.98 15.05
N ASN A 633 -4.25 34.76 14.52
CA ASN A 633 -3.52 34.34 13.33
C ASN A 633 -4.32 34.51 12.01
N ALA A 634 -5.64 34.71 12.10
CA ALA A 634 -6.53 35.07 10.98
C ALA A 634 -6.56 36.60 10.72
#